data_AF-A0A970PLG7-F1
#
_entry.id   AF-A0A970PLG7-F1
#
_cell.length_a   1.000
_cell.length_b   1.000
_cell.length_c   1.000
_cell.angle_alpha   90.00
_cell.angle_beta   90.00
_cell.angle_gamma   90.00
#
_symmetry.space_group_name_H-M   'P 1'
#
loop_
_entity.id
_entity.type
_entity.pdbx_description
1 polymer ?
#
loop_
_entity_poly.entity_id
_entity_poly.type
_entity_poly.pdbx_seq_one_letter_code
_entity_poly.pdbx_strand_id
1 'polypeptide(L)'
;MKRVIGGFLALVVLLGLVFFGSKSYLFSIGFSQPVYTSDAGISLVARVTGDRFQILDAQGEWQDSFLAGVNIGLGIPGFFPGEYAIGQSTYFTWFTQIARMGANVIRVYTPQAPGFYQALYEYNRLAATPLYLLQGVYMDENDVLHHADVFAPDSIVIRDMRQDIIDCVNMLHGNAVILESPGKASGVYRYDVSHYVIGWILGIECEAKLVNGTNASHPDINSFEGEYVYARDAAPFEVFIAQMKELAISYETEHYQTQRPVAFSNWVTTDPLNHPNEPDEREDSAQIDVERIKARDSFLPGFFASYHVYPYYPDFLRFPSGNPETDANPYLAYLKTLVDHHAMPVLVSEFGLPGSRGVTHVNSLTGLNQGGLSEQQVGQGLVSLLDDIRSSGAMGGVVFSWQDEWFKRSWNTMDFDDANARPRWHNVQSSEVNFGLTAYEAFPSVRIDGKDGDWAGGKDLAGDGSLLAAWDEAFLYLRLEPDDFAKHKYIIPIDTIPGQGSAFFEDTRFKRDADFVLLLDGISATRLLVDPYYDPNHKLYGPLMYGPEELAIAKETGKGVFTLARQVISGELHMPATGQTVPPQFWDTGTMLYGISNPDSDEYDSRADFFQGDGFVEIRIPWMLLNFADPSSGKILDDFHGREGFPHRVIQEVHIGFGREGAEQPIDMPAYTLPQWSIAAAAQRFKLSYDLLGAAFPDYATYPINTDAEMREAARLRDTRLLYVRFEQAVKVSDFVLILLGLTLLLAVYLFLVLLAINIRLNAITRKERSEWENLRSLLWQPKEEIEKTIHKGYLCTREGFAMLGRFLAVECTNDGGAPLVRMLRRQGCEPCLSQFLHDRDITLCILGVRVAGLLRLKQHKARILQLMRDNSENLELLYAGFMAVSMMGSRAELVSLCGLLDYTRHLSFRRLKEILGAYAGDKANLYKDLLNSPDPYIKRIAIKNIGDEGFVKLAGRLLPLLETDDDNLRHDLFRALGQLRFAPAGSAIAGALESDSWTLRSVAVKALASIDAMAYLPHLVQGLKDRDWWVRLNSARELSSHIPEQKLRALIPGLNDRYAAEILVFAIDEKKLLKSRGTGQ
;
A
#
# COMPACT_ATOMS: atom_id res chain seq x y z
N MET A 1 51.74 -8.58 3.44
CA MET A 1 50.46 -7.84 3.25
C MET A 1 49.64 -8.36 2.08
N LYS A 2 50.03 -8.18 0.80
CA LYS A 2 49.26 -8.69 -0.35
C LYS A 2 48.91 -10.18 -0.31
N ARG A 3 49.80 -11.05 0.20
CA ARG A 3 49.53 -12.50 0.34
C ARG A 3 48.57 -12.86 1.47
N VAL A 4 48.59 -12.12 2.58
CA VAL A 4 47.68 -12.34 3.72
C VAL A 4 46.30 -11.74 3.41
N ILE A 5 46.27 -10.53 2.84
CA ILE A 5 45.07 -9.93 2.28
C ILE A 5 44.50 -10.82 1.18
N GLY A 6 45.34 -11.38 0.30
CA GLY A 6 44.94 -12.30 -0.75
C GLY A 6 44.39 -13.63 -0.22
N GLY A 7 44.98 -14.20 0.83
CA GLY A 7 44.47 -15.43 1.47
C GLY A 7 43.14 -15.22 2.18
N PHE A 8 42.95 -14.08 2.86
CA PHE A 8 41.67 -13.73 3.46
C PHE A 8 40.62 -13.34 2.41
N LEU A 9 40.98 -12.59 1.36
CA LEU A 9 40.10 -12.36 0.22
C LEU A 9 39.70 -13.68 -0.42
N ALA A 10 40.64 -14.62 -0.58
CA ALA A 10 40.33 -15.94 -1.12
C ALA A 10 39.36 -16.70 -0.21
N LEU A 11 39.49 -16.61 1.12
CA LEU A 11 38.56 -17.22 2.07
C LEU A 11 37.19 -16.54 2.06
N VAL A 12 37.12 -15.21 2.01
CA VAL A 12 35.86 -14.45 1.89
C VAL A 12 35.19 -14.71 0.55
N VAL A 13 35.97 -14.78 -0.53
CA VAL A 13 35.49 -15.18 -1.85
C VAL A 13 35.03 -16.63 -1.82
N LEU A 14 35.73 -17.54 -1.14
CA LEU A 14 35.31 -18.94 -1.00
C LEU A 14 34.02 -19.06 -0.19
N LEU A 15 33.91 -18.39 0.95
CA LEU A 15 32.69 -18.36 1.77
C LEU A 15 31.54 -17.69 1.01
N GLY A 16 31.83 -16.63 0.25
CA GLY A 16 30.90 -16.01 -0.69
C GLY A 16 30.47 -16.99 -1.77
N LEU A 17 31.39 -17.70 -2.41
CA LEU A 17 31.11 -18.71 -3.44
C LEU A 17 30.35 -19.91 -2.88
N VAL A 18 30.60 -20.32 -1.63
CA VAL A 18 29.83 -21.37 -0.94
C VAL A 18 28.44 -20.86 -0.64
N PHE A 19 28.28 -19.63 -0.14
CA PHE A 19 26.98 -19.02 0.14
C PHE A 19 26.15 -18.78 -1.14
N PHE A 20 26.74 -18.16 -2.15
CA PHE A 20 26.11 -17.95 -3.46
C PHE A 20 25.92 -19.27 -4.20
N GLY A 21 26.84 -20.22 -4.07
CA GLY A 21 26.72 -21.57 -4.63
C GLY A 21 25.60 -22.37 -3.97
N SER A 22 25.46 -22.31 -2.64
CA SER A 22 24.34 -22.91 -1.92
C SER A 22 23.03 -22.21 -2.24
N LYS A 23 23.03 -20.88 -2.41
CA LYS A 23 21.86 -20.12 -2.84
C LYS A 23 21.45 -20.56 -4.25
N SER A 24 22.35 -20.50 -5.23
CA SER A 24 22.09 -20.96 -6.59
C SER A 24 21.63 -22.42 -6.63
N TYR A 25 22.24 -23.32 -5.86
CA TYR A 25 21.80 -24.71 -5.76
C TYR A 25 20.39 -24.85 -5.17
N LEU A 26 20.13 -24.27 -4.00
CA LEU A 26 18.82 -24.33 -3.34
C LEU A 26 17.69 -23.74 -4.19
N PHE A 27 17.97 -22.66 -4.92
CA PHE A 27 17.02 -21.99 -5.82
C PHE A 27 16.93 -22.62 -7.22
N SER A 28 17.86 -23.50 -7.60
CA SER A 28 17.80 -24.28 -8.85
C SER A 28 16.94 -25.54 -8.73
N ILE A 29 16.57 -25.92 -7.50
CA ILE A 29 15.75 -27.10 -7.19
C ILE A 29 14.30 -26.65 -6.85
N GLY A 30 13.98 -25.37 -7.07
CA GLY A 30 12.64 -24.81 -6.86
C GLY A 30 11.61 -25.36 -7.85
N PHE A 31 10.33 -25.39 -7.47
CA PHE A 31 9.26 -25.69 -8.42
C PHE A 31 9.17 -24.55 -9.45
N SER A 32 9.36 -24.88 -10.72
CA SER A 32 9.06 -23.98 -11.85
C SER A 32 7.80 -24.48 -12.53
N GLN A 33 6.73 -23.69 -12.50
CA GLN A 33 5.48 -24.07 -13.20
C GLN A 33 5.78 -24.23 -14.69
N PRO A 34 5.51 -25.41 -15.27
CA PRO A 34 5.71 -25.62 -16.70
C PRO A 34 4.76 -24.79 -17.53
N VAL A 35 5.18 -24.49 -18.75
CA VAL A 35 4.44 -23.69 -19.71
C VAL A 35 4.31 -24.52 -20.99
N TYR A 36 3.08 -24.69 -21.47
CA TYR A 36 2.81 -25.25 -22.79
C TYR A 36 2.92 -24.13 -23.82
N THR A 37 3.61 -24.37 -24.93
CA THR A 37 3.67 -23.44 -26.07
C THR A 37 2.99 -24.07 -27.28
N SER A 38 1.97 -23.42 -27.80
CA SER A 38 1.25 -23.84 -29.01
C SER A 38 2.10 -23.67 -30.27
N ASP A 39 1.66 -24.26 -31.38
CA ASP A 39 2.29 -24.08 -32.70
C ASP A 39 2.34 -22.62 -33.17
N ALA A 40 1.42 -21.77 -32.66
CA ALA A 40 1.38 -20.34 -32.92
C ALA A 40 2.32 -19.53 -32.01
N GLY A 41 3.07 -20.17 -31.12
CA GLY A 41 3.96 -19.53 -30.15
C GLY A 41 3.26 -18.99 -28.89
N ILE A 42 1.97 -19.30 -28.69
CA ILE A 42 1.22 -18.86 -27.51
C ILE A 42 1.45 -19.79 -26.33
N SER A 43 1.80 -19.19 -25.18
CA SER A 43 2.10 -19.85 -23.92
C SER A 43 0.88 -19.98 -23.00
N LEU A 44 0.71 -21.14 -22.37
CA LEU A 44 -0.41 -21.50 -21.49
C LEU A 44 0.08 -22.25 -20.24
N VAL A 45 -0.55 -21.99 -19.09
CA VAL A 45 -0.33 -22.75 -17.84
C VAL A 45 -1.58 -23.46 -17.33
N ALA A 46 -2.75 -22.95 -17.71
CA ALA A 46 -4.05 -23.50 -17.39
C ALA A 46 -4.97 -23.38 -18.61
N ARG A 47 -5.98 -24.25 -18.69
CA ARG A 47 -7.00 -24.23 -19.74
C ARG A 47 -8.32 -24.82 -19.25
N VAL A 48 -9.37 -24.60 -20.02
CA VAL A 48 -10.68 -25.19 -19.91
C VAL A 48 -10.89 -26.15 -21.07
N THR A 49 -11.44 -27.33 -20.79
CA THR A 49 -11.81 -28.31 -21.82
C THR A 49 -13.13 -28.98 -21.47
N GLY A 50 -14.19 -28.57 -22.15
CA GLY A 50 -15.56 -28.91 -21.76
C GLY A 50 -15.89 -28.25 -20.42
N ASP A 51 -16.34 -29.05 -19.47
CA ASP A 51 -16.69 -28.70 -18.10
C ASP A 51 -15.51 -28.82 -17.12
N ARG A 52 -14.28 -28.98 -17.61
CA ARG A 52 -13.09 -29.24 -16.77
C ARG A 52 -12.09 -28.11 -16.83
N PHE A 53 -11.57 -27.74 -15.67
CA PHE A 53 -10.43 -26.84 -15.53
C PHE A 53 -9.15 -27.64 -15.34
N GLN A 54 -8.13 -27.36 -16.13
CA GLN A 54 -6.90 -28.13 -16.17
C GLN A 54 -5.67 -27.25 -15.96
N ILE A 55 -4.73 -27.72 -15.14
CA ILE A 55 -3.43 -27.10 -14.93
C ILE A 55 -2.35 -28.04 -15.42
N LEU A 56 -1.29 -27.48 -16.02
CA LEU A 56 -0.17 -28.25 -16.55
C LEU A 56 0.69 -28.81 -15.41
N ASP A 57 1.01 -30.11 -15.46
CA ASP A 57 1.90 -30.75 -14.50
C ASP A 57 3.38 -30.61 -14.85
N ALA A 58 4.24 -31.02 -13.92
CA ALA A 58 5.70 -31.05 -14.06
C ALA A 58 6.22 -31.82 -15.29
N GLN A 59 5.42 -32.77 -15.81
CA GLN A 59 5.76 -33.59 -16.98
C GLN A 59 5.25 -32.98 -18.29
N GLY A 60 4.48 -31.89 -18.24
CA GLY A 60 3.89 -31.23 -19.40
C GLY A 60 2.55 -31.81 -19.82
N GLU A 61 1.88 -32.57 -18.94
CA GLU A 61 0.56 -33.14 -19.18
C GLU A 61 -0.53 -32.33 -18.47
N TRP A 62 -1.72 -32.29 -19.05
CA TRP A 62 -2.86 -31.54 -18.52
C TRP A 62 -3.62 -32.35 -17.47
N GLN A 63 -3.77 -31.81 -16.26
CA GLN A 63 -4.45 -32.47 -15.15
C GLN A 63 -5.70 -31.71 -14.71
N ASP A 64 -6.81 -32.43 -14.55
CA ASP A 64 -8.04 -31.87 -13.98
C ASP A 64 -7.75 -31.36 -12.57
N SER A 65 -8.20 -30.14 -12.25
CA SER A 65 -7.82 -29.46 -11.02
C SER A 65 -9.04 -28.86 -10.30
N PHE A 66 -9.33 -29.36 -9.11
CA PHE A 66 -10.26 -28.75 -8.17
C PHE A 66 -9.55 -27.64 -7.38
N LEU A 67 -10.07 -26.42 -7.49
CA LEU A 67 -9.50 -25.24 -6.85
C LEU A 67 -10.04 -25.10 -5.43
N ALA A 68 -9.19 -25.28 -4.43
CA ALA A 68 -9.53 -25.06 -3.01
C ALA A 68 -8.63 -23.95 -2.47
N GLY A 69 -9.23 -22.80 -2.20
CA GLY A 69 -8.47 -21.56 -2.04
C GLY A 69 -8.96 -20.61 -0.96
N VAL A 70 -8.27 -19.49 -0.86
CA VAL A 70 -8.62 -18.39 0.04
C VAL A 70 -8.51 -17.03 -0.68
N ASN A 71 -9.48 -16.16 -0.44
CA ASN A 71 -9.46 -14.76 -0.86
C ASN A 71 -8.58 -13.94 0.08
N ILE A 72 -7.70 -13.10 -0.49
CA ILE A 72 -6.84 -12.19 0.27
C ILE A 72 -7.30 -10.75 0.06
N GLY A 73 -7.69 -10.10 1.16
CA GLY A 73 -8.04 -8.67 1.20
C GLY A 73 -6.82 -7.76 1.40
N LEU A 74 -7.06 -6.45 1.34
CA LEU A 74 -6.05 -5.41 1.52
C LEU A 74 -6.04 -4.82 2.95
N GLY A 75 -7.02 -5.16 3.78
CA GLY A 75 -7.18 -4.64 5.13
C GLY A 75 -6.22 -5.28 6.14
N ILE A 76 -5.69 -4.43 7.04
CA ILE A 76 -4.99 -4.81 8.27
C ILE A 76 -5.31 -3.75 9.35
N PRO A 77 -5.30 -4.09 10.65
CA PRO A 77 -5.59 -3.12 11.70
C PRO A 77 -4.76 -1.83 11.58
N GLY A 78 -5.44 -0.69 11.73
CA GLY A 78 -4.85 0.65 11.72
C GLY A 78 -4.87 1.34 10.36
N PHE A 79 -5.18 0.65 9.26
CA PHE A 79 -5.05 1.18 7.90
C PHE A 79 -6.29 0.90 7.04
N PHE A 80 -6.62 1.84 6.15
CA PHE A 80 -7.58 1.60 5.07
C PHE A 80 -6.93 0.86 3.90
N PRO A 81 -7.69 0.06 3.11
CA PRO A 81 -7.19 -0.68 1.94
C PRO A 81 -6.38 0.18 0.96
N GLY A 82 -6.81 1.42 0.72
CA GLY A 82 -6.16 2.35 -0.21
C GLY A 82 -4.75 2.81 0.22
N GLU A 83 -4.31 2.48 1.44
CA GLU A 83 -2.98 2.79 1.95
C GLU A 83 -1.94 1.70 1.64
N TYR A 84 -2.36 0.51 1.19
CA TYR A 84 -1.48 -0.62 0.85
C TYR A 84 -0.44 -0.95 1.94
N ALA A 85 -0.89 -0.98 3.20
CA ALA A 85 -0.01 -1.10 4.37
C ALA A 85 0.67 -2.48 4.53
N ILE A 86 0.16 -3.51 3.84
CA ILE A 86 0.69 -4.87 3.95
C ILE A 86 2.01 -4.99 3.17
N GLY A 87 3.09 -5.27 3.90
CA GLY A 87 4.43 -5.44 3.35
C GLY A 87 4.71 -6.83 2.79
N GLN A 88 5.78 -6.94 1.99
CA GLN A 88 6.25 -8.18 1.37
C GLN A 88 6.44 -9.33 2.37
N SER A 89 7.05 -9.08 3.53
CA SER A 89 7.30 -10.11 4.54
C SER A 89 6.01 -10.68 5.13
N THR A 90 4.97 -9.86 5.25
CA THR A 90 3.65 -10.27 5.73
C THR A 90 2.99 -11.16 4.68
N TYR A 91 2.97 -10.74 3.41
CA TYR A 91 2.46 -11.60 2.33
C TYR A 91 3.21 -12.92 2.21
N PHE A 92 4.53 -12.92 2.31
CA PHE A 92 5.32 -14.16 2.27
C PHE A 92 4.95 -15.11 3.42
N THR A 93 4.71 -14.54 4.61
CA THR A 93 4.23 -15.30 5.77
C THR A 93 2.85 -15.87 5.50
N TRP A 94 1.92 -15.06 4.99
CA TRP A 94 0.56 -15.48 4.63
C TRP A 94 0.57 -16.60 3.59
N PHE A 95 1.30 -16.47 2.48
CA PHE A 95 1.39 -17.54 1.47
C PHE A 95 1.94 -18.84 2.06
N THR A 96 2.91 -18.74 2.97
CA THR A 96 3.44 -19.91 3.69
C THR A 96 2.37 -20.56 4.57
N GLN A 97 1.53 -19.78 5.25
CA GLN A 97 0.48 -20.27 6.12
C GLN A 97 -0.70 -20.83 5.30
N ILE A 98 -1.18 -20.11 4.29
CA ILE A 98 -2.22 -20.54 3.34
C ILE A 98 -1.84 -21.89 2.69
N ALA A 99 -0.62 -22.03 2.20
CA ALA A 99 -0.19 -23.30 1.60
C ALA A 99 0.01 -24.42 2.62
N ARG A 100 0.30 -24.10 3.89
CA ARG A 100 0.34 -25.12 4.97
C ARG A 100 -1.03 -25.65 5.32
N MET A 101 -2.07 -24.83 5.18
CA MET A 101 -3.46 -25.25 5.28
C MET A 101 -3.87 -26.19 4.13
N GLY A 102 -3.07 -26.32 3.07
CA GLY A 102 -3.35 -27.19 1.94
C GLY A 102 -4.07 -26.51 0.78
N ALA A 103 -4.18 -25.18 0.79
CA ALA A 103 -4.77 -24.42 -0.32
C ALA A 103 -3.87 -24.45 -1.56
N ASN A 104 -4.46 -24.63 -2.74
CA ASN A 104 -3.73 -24.62 -4.02
C ASN A 104 -3.87 -23.30 -4.78
N VAL A 105 -4.85 -22.46 -4.44
CA VAL A 105 -5.07 -21.16 -5.09
C VAL A 105 -5.32 -20.03 -4.10
N ILE A 106 -4.86 -18.84 -4.44
CA ILE A 106 -5.26 -17.58 -3.83
C ILE A 106 -5.97 -16.71 -4.86
N ARG A 107 -6.94 -15.94 -4.39
CA ARG A 107 -7.61 -14.92 -5.20
C ARG A 107 -7.40 -13.54 -4.58
N VAL A 108 -7.24 -12.54 -5.44
CA VAL A 108 -7.24 -11.12 -5.08
C VAL A 108 -8.20 -10.36 -5.99
N TYR A 109 -8.85 -9.32 -5.47
CA TYR A 109 -9.89 -8.55 -6.18
C TYR A 109 -9.34 -7.50 -7.13
N THR A 110 -8.15 -6.99 -6.80
CA THR A 110 -7.57 -5.79 -7.40
C THR A 110 -6.04 -5.94 -7.48
N PRO A 111 -5.36 -5.21 -8.37
CA PRO A 111 -3.90 -5.08 -8.35
C PRO A 111 -3.35 -4.84 -6.95
N GLN A 112 -2.35 -5.65 -6.56
CA GLN A 112 -1.72 -5.58 -5.24
C GLN A 112 -0.46 -4.73 -5.24
N ALA A 113 0.05 -4.32 -4.07
CA ALA A 113 1.34 -3.63 -3.99
C ALA A 113 2.49 -4.52 -4.51
N PRO A 114 3.62 -3.96 -5.00
CA PRO A 114 4.74 -4.74 -5.52
C PRO A 114 5.27 -5.82 -4.56
N GLY A 115 5.14 -5.59 -3.25
CA GLY A 115 5.51 -6.55 -2.22
C GLY A 115 4.73 -7.86 -2.27
N PHE A 116 3.47 -7.86 -2.73
CA PHE A 116 2.65 -9.06 -2.92
C PHE A 116 3.24 -9.97 -4.00
N TYR A 117 3.47 -9.42 -5.20
CA TYR A 117 4.01 -10.17 -6.34
C TYR A 117 5.43 -10.65 -6.09
N GLN A 118 6.24 -9.82 -5.41
CA GLN A 118 7.55 -10.26 -4.93
C GLN A 118 7.44 -11.45 -3.98
N ALA A 119 6.56 -11.39 -2.98
CA ALA A 119 6.36 -12.47 -2.03
C ALA A 119 5.87 -13.76 -2.71
N LEU A 120 4.97 -13.66 -3.69
CA LEU A 120 4.44 -14.82 -4.41
C LEU A 120 5.53 -15.47 -5.26
N TYR A 121 6.29 -14.66 -5.99
CA TYR A 121 7.45 -15.11 -6.76
C TYR A 121 8.47 -15.82 -5.87
N GLU A 122 8.84 -15.21 -4.74
CA GLU A 122 9.79 -15.79 -3.79
C GLU A 122 9.26 -17.07 -3.17
N TYR A 123 7.99 -17.09 -2.74
CA TYR A 123 7.34 -18.27 -2.16
C TYR A 123 7.34 -19.45 -3.15
N ASN A 124 6.81 -19.25 -4.37
CA ASN A 124 6.67 -20.34 -5.33
C ASN A 124 8.01 -20.91 -5.82
N ARG A 125 9.07 -20.10 -5.87
CA ARG A 125 10.42 -20.60 -6.16
C ARG A 125 10.99 -21.51 -5.09
N LEU A 126 10.45 -21.48 -3.87
CA LEU A 126 10.91 -22.29 -2.75
C LEU A 126 9.99 -23.48 -2.50
N ALA A 127 8.70 -23.31 -2.82
CA ALA A 127 7.65 -24.26 -2.52
C ALA A 127 7.80 -25.58 -3.28
N ALA A 128 7.31 -26.65 -2.67
CA ALA A 128 7.21 -27.97 -3.30
C ALA A 128 6.05 -28.00 -4.30
N THR A 129 4.94 -27.37 -3.92
CA THR A 129 3.77 -27.11 -4.74
C THR A 129 3.57 -25.61 -4.83
N PRO A 130 3.29 -25.05 -6.02
CA PRO A 130 3.04 -23.62 -6.16
C PRO A 130 1.69 -23.28 -5.52
N LEU A 131 1.57 -22.03 -5.08
CA LEU A 131 0.29 -21.40 -4.83
C LEU A 131 -0.09 -20.64 -6.11
N TYR A 132 -1.19 -21.05 -6.73
CA TYR A 132 -1.68 -20.42 -7.96
C TYR A 132 -2.45 -19.13 -7.64
N LEU A 133 -2.48 -18.21 -8.60
CA LEU A 133 -3.16 -16.91 -8.47
C LEU A 133 -4.34 -16.82 -9.46
N LEU A 134 -5.51 -16.51 -8.92
CA LEU A 134 -6.64 -15.93 -9.67
C LEU A 134 -6.59 -14.41 -9.49
N GLN A 135 -6.27 -13.69 -10.57
CA GLN A 135 -6.07 -12.25 -10.52
C GLN A 135 -7.37 -11.52 -10.86
N GLY A 136 -7.85 -10.72 -9.92
CA GLY A 136 -8.98 -9.82 -10.10
C GLY A 136 -8.59 -8.46 -10.67
N VAL A 137 -9.52 -7.83 -11.38
CA VAL A 137 -9.43 -6.42 -11.78
C VAL A 137 -10.73 -5.73 -11.38
N TYR A 138 -10.62 -4.80 -10.45
CA TYR A 138 -11.74 -4.14 -9.77
C TYR A 138 -12.34 -2.99 -10.59
N MET A 139 -13.61 -2.68 -10.35
CA MET A 139 -14.34 -1.52 -10.89
C MET A 139 -14.66 -0.56 -9.75
N ASP A 140 -14.42 0.75 -9.93
CA ASP A 140 -14.72 1.73 -8.88
C ASP A 140 -16.23 1.81 -8.60
N GLU A 141 -16.64 1.30 -7.44
CA GLU A 141 -18.03 1.28 -6.98
C GLU A 141 -18.65 2.69 -6.86
N ASN A 142 -17.89 3.72 -6.51
CA ASN A 142 -18.45 5.08 -6.38
C ASN A 142 -18.88 5.62 -7.73
N ASP A 143 -18.07 5.41 -8.77
CA ASP A 143 -18.40 5.82 -10.13
C ASP A 143 -19.54 4.97 -10.72
N VAL A 144 -19.53 3.65 -10.45
CA VAL A 144 -20.63 2.75 -10.78
C VAL A 144 -21.96 3.25 -10.20
N LEU A 145 -21.96 3.63 -8.91
CA LEU A 145 -23.15 4.15 -8.24
C LEU A 145 -23.62 5.50 -8.81
N HIS A 146 -22.68 6.36 -9.22
CA HIS A 146 -22.97 7.69 -9.76
C HIS A 146 -23.60 7.63 -11.16
N HIS A 147 -23.07 6.78 -12.03
CA HIS A 147 -23.48 6.74 -13.44
C HIS A 147 -24.55 5.68 -13.72
N ALA A 148 -24.54 4.55 -13.01
CA ALA A 148 -25.43 3.40 -13.22
C ALA A 148 -25.49 2.91 -14.69
N ASP A 149 -24.45 3.19 -15.47
CA ASP A 149 -24.30 2.84 -16.88
C ASP A 149 -22.80 2.79 -17.20
N VAL A 150 -22.31 1.62 -17.62
CA VAL A 150 -20.88 1.47 -17.95
C VAL A 150 -20.51 2.29 -19.19
N PHE A 151 -21.41 2.47 -20.16
CA PHE A 151 -21.12 3.19 -21.41
C PHE A 151 -21.42 4.68 -21.36
N ALA A 152 -21.73 5.24 -20.18
CA ALA A 152 -22.01 6.66 -20.08
C ALA A 152 -20.79 7.49 -20.57
N PRO A 153 -20.97 8.53 -21.41
CA PRO A 153 -19.85 9.24 -22.07
C PRO A 153 -18.83 9.87 -21.12
N ASP A 154 -19.27 10.26 -19.92
CA ASP A 154 -18.43 10.82 -18.86
C ASP A 154 -17.99 9.77 -17.82
N SER A 155 -18.40 8.50 -17.99
CA SER A 155 -18.03 7.42 -17.10
C SER A 155 -16.55 7.11 -17.23
N ILE A 156 -15.83 7.34 -16.14
CA ILE A 156 -14.44 6.95 -16.05
C ILE A 156 -14.28 5.44 -15.77
N VAL A 157 -15.37 4.72 -15.43
CA VAL A 157 -15.35 3.30 -15.08
C VAL A 157 -14.74 2.45 -16.19
N ILE A 158 -15.22 2.59 -17.44
CA ILE A 158 -14.66 1.82 -18.56
C ILE A 158 -13.21 2.20 -18.81
N ARG A 159 -12.89 3.51 -18.81
CA ARG A 159 -11.54 3.98 -19.08
C ARG A 159 -10.54 3.44 -18.05
N ASP A 160 -10.91 3.54 -16.78
CA ASP A 160 -10.07 3.16 -15.66
C ASP A 160 -9.95 1.64 -15.56
N MET A 161 -11.04 0.88 -15.76
CA MET A 161 -10.96 -0.59 -15.82
C MET A 161 -10.08 -1.07 -16.98
N ARG A 162 -10.18 -0.45 -18.17
CA ARG A 162 -9.32 -0.80 -19.32
C ARG A 162 -7.85 -0.53 -19.01
N GLN A 163 -7.55 0.60 -18.36
CA GLN A 163 -6.18 0.91 -17.94
C GLN A 163 -5.70 -0.05 -16.85
N ASP A 164 -6.53 -0.38 -15.87
CA ASP A 164 -6.19 -1.29 -14.77
C ASP A 164 -5.97 -2.73 -15.30
N ILE A 165 -6.70 -3.17 -16.33
CA ILE A 165 -6.41 -4.43 -17.05
C ILE A 165 -5.00 -4.41 -17.64
N ILE A 166 -4.67 -3.35 -18.39
CA ILE A 166 -3.36 -3.19 -19.05
C ILE A 166 -2.23 -3.17 -18.01
N ASP A 167 -2.40 -2.37 -16.96
CA ASP A 167 -1.42 -2.23 -15.89
C ASP A 167 -1.24 -3.57 -15.16
N CYS A 168 -2.34 -4.27 -14.85
CA CYS A 168 -2.30 -5.56 -14.19
C CYS A 168 -1.57 -6.62 -15.04
N VAL A 169 -1.83 -6.71 -16.35
CA VAL A 169 -1.08 -7.61 -17.24
C VAL A 169 0.41 -7.31 -17.16
N ASN A 170 0.81 -6.04 -17.32
CA ASN A 170 2.22 -5.65 -17.23
C ASN A 170 2.84 -5.96 -15.87
N MET A 171 2.08 -5.81 -14.78
CA MET A 171 2.52 -6.12 -13.42
C MET A 171 2.80 -7.62 -13.23
N LEU A 172 1.91 -8.49 -13.72
CA LEU A 172 2.07 -9.94 -13.61
C LEU A 172 3.33 -10.45 -14.32
N HIS A 173 3.69 -9.83 -15.45
CA HIS A 173 4.90 -10.14 -16.21
C HIS A 173 6.16 -9.42 -15.69
N GLY A 174 6.07 -8.72 -14.55
CA GLY A 174 7.21 -8.01 -13.96
C GLY A 174 7.74 -6.87 -14.83
N ASN A 175 6.87 -6.24 -15.62
CA ASN A 175 7.22 -5.19 -16.58
C ASN A 175 6.33 -3.94 -16.40
N ALA A 176 6.10 -3.51 -15.16
CA ALA A 176 5.30 -2.32 -14.87
C ALA A 176 6.00 -1.34 -13.93
N VAL A 177 5.81 -0.05 -14.21
CA VAL A 177 6.11 1.05 -13.30
C VAL A 177 4.84 1.88 -13.18
N ILE A 178 4.12 1.71 -12.08
CA ILE A 178 2.85 2.39 -11.83
C ILE A 178 3.12 3.57 -10.91
N LEU A 179 2.74 4.77 -11.35
CA LEU A 179 2.88 5.99 -10.55
C LEU A 179 1.86 6.01 -9.42
N GLU A 180 2.22 6.68 -8.33
CA GLU A 180 1.32 6.85 -7.19
C GLU A 180 0.03 7.58 -7.62
N SER A 181 -1.11 6.94 -7.33
CA SER A 181 -2.45 7.50 -7.47
C SER A 181 -3.26 7.14 -6.22
N PRO A 182 -4.07 8.06 -5.67
CA PRO A 182 -4.87 7.78 -4.48
C PRO A 182 -5.69 6.50 -4.62
N GLY A 183 -5.62 5.61 -3.63
CA GLY A 183 -6.38 4.35 -3.59
C GLY A 183 -5.89 3.24 -4.52
N LYS A 184 -4.91 3.49 -5.40
CA LYS A 184 -4.37 2.49 -6.34
C LYS A 184 -2.98 2.00 -5.96
N ALA A 185 -2.71 0.72 -6.25
CA ALA A 185 -1.41 0.12 -6.06
C ALA A 185 -0.38 0.82 -6.95
N SER A 186 0.81 1.08 -6.42
CA SER A 186 1.87 1.78 -7.16
C SER A 186 3.25 1.28 -6.82
N GLY A 187 4.22 1.60 -7.67
CA GLY A 187 5.62 1.22 -7.53
C GLY A 187 6.16 0.46 -8.72
N VAL A 188 7.28 -0.24 -8.50
CA VAL A 188 8.02 -0.96 -9.55
C VAL A 188 7.79 -2.45 -9.43
N TYR A 189 7.14 -3.03 -10.44
CA TYR A 189 6.86 -4.46 -10.54
C TYR A 189 7.89 -5.09 -11.46
N ARG A 190 8.78 -5.90 -10.87
CA ARG A 190 9.94 -6.50 -11.56
C ARG A 190 10.01 -8.02 -11.43
N TYR A 191 9.01 -8.62 -10.79
CA TYR A 191 8.94 -10.05 -10.54
C TYR A 191 7.84 -10.62 -11.42
N ASP A 192 8.25 -11.43 -12.40
CA ASP A 192 7.34 -12.15 -13.26
C ASP A 192 6.72 -13.32 -12.49
N VAL A 193 5.44 -13.17 -12.13
CA VAL A 193 4.61 -14.20 -11.49
C VAL A 193 3.66 -14.84 -12.48
N SER A 194 3.70 -14.45 -13.75
CA SER A 194 2.71 -14.81 -14.76
C SER A 194 2.57 -16.34 -14.89
N HIS A 195 3.66 -17.08 -14.68
CA HIS A 195 3.64 -18.55 -14.71
C HIS A 195 2.78 -19.18 -13.60
N TYR A 196 2.47 -18.45 -12.52
CA TYR A 196 1.63 -18.93 -11.42
C TYR A 196 0.19 -18.41 -11.50
N VAL A 197 -0.11 -17.56 -12.48
CA VAL A 197 -1.46 -17.01 -12.69
C VAL A 197 -2.22 -17.99 -13.57
N ILE A 198 -3.31 -18.55 -13.03
CA ILE A 198 -4.10 -19.58 -13.71
C ILE A 198 -5.42 -19.06 -14.27
N GLY A 199 -5.80 -17.83 -13.95
CA GLY A 199 -6.99 -17.22 -14.54
C GLY A 199 -7.22 -15.78 -14.10
N TRP A 200 -8.04 -15.11 -14.90
CA TRP A 200 -8.54 -13.76 -14.64
C TRP A 200 -9.99 -13.81 -14.13
N ILE A 201 -10.33 -12.95 -13.17
CA ILE A 201 -11.72 -12.68 -12.76
C ILE A 201 -11.94 -11.18 -12.85
N LEU A 202 -12.56 -10.71 -13.93
CA LEU A 202 -12.75 -9.28 -14.18
C LEU A 202 -14.01 -8.76 -13.47
N GLY A 203 -14.00 -7.51 -13.03
CA GLY A 203 -15.17 -6.83 -12.48
C GLY A 203 -15.41 -7.04 -10.99
N ILE A 204 -16.62 -6.67 -10.56
CA ILE A 204 -17.12 -6.72 -9.17
C ILE A 204 -18.49 -7.42 -9.15
N GLU A 205 -19.04 -7.65 -7.96
CA GLU A 205 -20.45 -7.99 -7.76
C GLU A 205 -21.31 -6.82 -8.25
N CYS A 206 -21.84 -6.92 -9.48
CA CYS A 206 -22.57 -5.84 -10.10
C CYS A 206 -24.04 -5.87 -9.65
N GLU A 207 -24.51 -4.78 -9.05
CA GLU A 207 -25.93 -4.65 -8.67
C GLU A 207 -26.84 -4.57 -9.90
N ALA A 208 -28.09 -5.03 -9.75
CA ALA A 208 -29.12 -4.97 -10.79
C ALA A 208 -29.32 -3.57 -11.37
N LYS A 209 -29.12 -2.51 -10.56
CA LYS A 209 -29.22 -1.12 -11.00
C LYS A 209 -28.23 -0.79 -12.13
N LEU A 210 -26.98 -1.25 -12.04
CA LEU A 210 -25.96 -1.01 -13.07
C LEU A 210 -26.27 -1.81 -14.34
N VAL A 211 -26.64 -3.09 -14.17
CA VAL A 211 -26.91 -4.00 -15.28
C VAL A 211 -28.12 -3.51 -16.09
N ASN A 212 -29.23 -3.25 -15.40
CA ASN A 212 -30.45 -2.76 -16.04
C ASN A 212 -30.29 -1.34 -16.58
N GLY A 213 -29.59 -0.46 -15.88
CA GLY A 213 -29.30 0.90 -16.34
C GLY A 213 -28.49 0.91 -17.63
N THR A 214 -27.45 0.07 -17.73
CA THR A 214 -26.67 -0.12 -18.96
C THR A 214 -27.53 -0.68 -20.09
N ASN A 215 -28.26 -1.76 -19.82
CA ASN A 215 -29.06 -2.47 -20.83
C ASN A 215 -30.17 -1.58 -21.42
N ALA A 216 -30.84 -0.78 -20.57
CA ALA A 216 -31.90 0.12 -20.99
C ALA A 216 -31.38 1.35 -21.74
N SER A 217 -30.17 1.83 -21.41
CA SER A 217 -29.59 3.03 -22.01
C SER A 217 -29.01 2.77 -23.40
N HIS A 218 -28.60 1.53 -23.69
CA HIS A 218 -27.88 1.18 -24.92
C HIS A 218 -28.47 -0.01 -25.67
N PRO A 219 -29.78 -0.06 -25.96
CA PRO A 219 -30.43 -1.24 -26.57
C PRO A 219 -29.88 -1.62 -27.96
N ASP A 220 -29.22 -0.66 -28.63
CA ASP A 220 -28.60 -0.87 -29.93
C ASP A 220 -27.23 -1.60 -29.84
N ILE A 221 -26.63 -1.68 -28.65
CA ILE A 221 -25.37 -2.41 -28.41
C ILE A 221 -25.71 -3.86 -28.04
N ASN A 222 -25.87 -4.71 -29.06
CA ASN A 222 -26.32 -6.11 -28.87
C ASN A 222 -25.34 -7.17 -29.40
N SER A 223 -24.18 -6.74 -29.89
CA SER A 223 -23.16 -7.62 -30.42
C SER A 223 -21.77 -7.02 -30.30
N PHE A 224 -20.77 -7.90 -30.25
CA PHE A 224 -19.35 -7.56 -30.25
C PHE A 224 -18.56 -8.61 -31.03
N GLU A 225 -17.60 -8.16 -31.82
CA GLU A 225 -16.77 -9.02 -32.66
C GLU A 225 -15.29 -8.61 -32.47
N GLY A 226 -14.57 -9.35 -31.62
CA GLY A 226 -13.13 -9.23 -31.38
C GLY A 226 -12.32 -10.32 -32.08
N GLU A 227 -11.00 -10.30 -31.89
CA GLU A 227 -10.08 -11.31 -32.41
C GLU A 227 -10.20 -12.64 -31.64
N TYR A 228 -10.46 -12.58 -30.33
CA TYR A 228 -10.50 -13.73 -29.43
C TYR A 228 -11.91 -14.01 -28.89
N VAL A 229 -12.70 -12.95 -28.72
CA VAL A 229 -14.03 -12.99 -28.07
C VAL A 229 -15.09 -12.43 -29.01
N TYR A 230 -16.27 -13.05 -29.00
CA TYR A 230 -17.46 -12.47 -29.64
C TYR A 230 -18.70 -12.67 -28.78
N ALA A 231 -19.69 -11.80 -28.97
CA ALA A 231 -21.02 -11.90 -28.38
C ALA A 231 -22.05 -11.52 -29.44
N ARG A 232 -23.15 -12.28 -29.53
CA ARG A 232 -24.26 -12.04 -30.48
C ARG A 232 -25.57 -12.24 -29.75
N ASP A 233 -26.56 -11.43 -30.09
CA ASP A 233 -27.86 -11.44 -29.42
C ASP A 233 -27.71 -11.36 -27.89
N ALA A 234 -26.78 -10.51 -27.45
CA ALA A 234 -26.35 -10.34 -26.07
C ALA A 234 -26.84 -8.99 -25.53
N ALA A 235 -27.06 -8.91 -24.22
CA ALA A 235 -27.41 -7.65 -23.58
C ALA A 235 -26.22 -6.66 -23.63
N PRO A 236 -26.47 -5.34 -23.63
CA PRO A 236 -25.38 -4.35 -23.64
C PRO A 236 -24.33 -4.55 -22.54
N PHE A 237 -24.75 -4.95 -21.33
CA PHE A 237 -23.82 -5.24 -20.25
C PHE A 237 -22.95 -6.48 -20.53
N GLU A 238 -23.50 -7.53 -21.16
CA GLU A 238 -22.72 -8.70 -21.60
C GLU A 238 -21.74 -8.35 -22.72
N VAL A 239 -22.12 -7.42 -23.61
CA VAL A 239 -21.21 -6.86 -24.62
C VAL A 239 -20.05 -6.11 -23.96
N PHE A 240 -20.30 -5.35 -22.89
CA PHE A 240 -19.24 -4.73 -22.10
C PHE A 240 -18.28 -5.79 -21.53
N ILE A 241 -18.80 -6.86 -20.92
CA ILE A 241 -17.96 -7.96 -20.42
C ILE A 241 -17.12 -8.57 -21.55
N ALA A 242 -17.72 -8.81 -22.72
CA ALA A 242 -17.00 -9.32 -23.88
C ALA A 242 -15.85 -8.40 -24.32
N GLN A 243 -16.06 -7.07 -24.29
CA GLN A 243 -15.02 -6.09 -24.60
C GLN A 243 -13.86 -6.09 -23.58
N MET A 244 -14.15 -6.30 -22.29
CA MET A 244 -13.11 -6.36 -21.25
C MET A 244 -12.31 -7.66 -21.33
N LYS A 245 -12.99 -8.79 -21.58
CA LYS A 245 -12.33 -10.08 -21.83
C LYS A 245 -11.43 -10.00 -23.05
N GLU A 246 -11.92 -9.43 -24.16
CA GLU A 246 -11.12 -9.22 -25.37
C GLU A 246 -9.87 -8.40 -25.07
N LEU A 247 -9.97 -7.28 -24.34
CA LEU A 247 -8.83 -6.44 -24.02
C LEU A 247 -7.77 -7.18 -23.20
N ALA A 248 -8.18 -7.91 -22.16
CA ALA A 248 -7.25 -8.67 -21.32
C ALA A 248 -6.48 -9.72 -22.16
N ILE A 249 -7.20 -10.45 -23.03
CA ILE A 249 -6.63 -11.50 -23.86
C ILE A 249 -5.74 -10.92 -24.95
N SER A 250 -6.20 -9.93 -25.70
CA SER A 250 -5.47 -9.37 -26.83
C SER A 250 -4.19 -8.67 -26.38
N TYR A 251 -4.27 -7.83 -25.34
CA TYR A 251 -3.11 -7.14 -24.82
C TYR A 251 -2.03 -8.11 -24.31
N GLU A 252 -2.43 -9.13 -23.56
CA GLU A 252 -1.49 -10.13 -23.07
C GLU A 252 -0.89 -10.99 -24.20
N THR A 253 -1.70 -11.34 -25.19
CA THR A 253 -1.24 -12.12 -26.36
C THR A 253 -0.24 -11.32 -27.19
N GLU A 254 -0.55 -10.06 -27.52
CA GLU A 254 0.27 -9.21 -28.37
C GLU A 254 1.63 -8.85 -27.73
N HIS A 255 1.63 -8.58 -26.42
CA HIS A 255 2.82 -8.10 -25.73
C HIS A 255 3.67 -9.21 -25.09
N TYR A 256 3.07 -10.34 -24.72
CA TYR A 256 3.73 -11.41 -23.96
C TYR A 256 3.52 -12.81 -24.53
N GLN A 257 2.84 -12.95 -25.68
CA GLN A 257 2.57 -14.24 -26.33
C GLN A 257 1.98 -15.27 -25.36
N THR A 258 1.12 -14.83 -24.46
CA THR A 258 0.55 -15.63 -23.38
C THR A 258 -0.97 -15.48 -23.38
N GLN A 259 -1.67 -16.56 -23.05
CA GLN A 259 -3.12 -16.54 -22.83
C GLN A 259 -3.47 -17.33 -21.57
N ARG A 260 -4.59 -16.98 -20.93
CA ARG A 260 -5.10 -17.66 -19.72
C ARG A 260 -6.62 -17.72 -19.71
N PRO A 261 -7.22 -18.66 -18.96
CA PRO A 261 -8.66 -18.67 -18.74
C PRO A 261 -9.18 -17.34 -18.17
N VAL A 262 -10.35 -16.90 -18.62
CA VAL A 262 -10.94 -15.62 -18.20
C VAL A 262 -12.39 -15.80 -17.77
N ALA A 263 -12.73 -15.25 -16.61
CA ALA A 263 -14.08 -15.11 -16.10
C ALA A 263 -14.42 -13.65 -15.80
N PHE A 264 -15.69 -13.41 -15.50
CA PHE A 264 -16.19 -12.16 -14.94
C PHE A 264 -16.84 -12.47 -13.59
N SER A 265 -16.64 -11.62 -12.60
CA SER A 265 -17.22 -11.77 -11.26
C SER A 265 -18.73 -11.62 -11.35
N ASN A 266 -19.48 -12.61 -10.87
CA ASN A 266 -20.94 -12.57 -10.86
C ASN A 266 -21.48 -12.84 -9.46
N TRP A 267 -22.71 -12.39 -9.21
CA TRP A 267 -23.41 -12.50 -7.93
C TRP A 267 -24.74 -13.22 -8.12
N VAL A 268 -25.26 -13.84 -7.07
CA VAL A 268 -26.54 -14.58 -7.11
C VAL A 268 -27.70 -13.67 -7.56
N THR A 269 -27.68 -12.39 -7.18
CA THR A 269 -28.75 -11.42 -7.50
C THR A 269 -28.77 -10.97 -8.97
N THR A 270 -27.74 -11.34 -9.74
CA THR A 270 -27.64 -11.06 -11.17
C THR A 270 -27.27 -12.31 -11.97
N ASP A 271 -27.49 -13.49 -11.37
CA ASP A 271 -27.25 -14.75 -12.04
C ASP A 271 -28.26 -14.97 -13.20
N PRO A 272 -28.03 -15.96 -14.09
CA PRO A 272 -28.90 -16.18 -15.24
C PRO A 272 -30.14 -17.04 -14.91
N LEU A 273 -30.32 -17.41 -13.64
CA LEU A 273 -31.44 -18.24 -13.19
C LEU A 273 -32.66 -17.35 -12.90
N ASN A 274 -33.76 -17.98 -12.50
CA ASN A 274 -34.99 -17.29 -12.12
C ASN A 274 -35.41 -17.82 -10.75
N HIS A 275 -35.64 -16.92 -9.81
CA HIS A 275 -35.82 -17.23 -8.39
C HIS A 275 -37.24 -16.86 -7.95
N PRO A 276 -38.27 -17.67 -8.27
CA PRO A 276 -39.66 -17.32 -8.06
C PRO A 276 -40.09 -17.14 -6.59
N ASN A 277 -39.22 -17.49 -5.64
CA ASN A 277 -39.46 -17.31 -4.20
C ASN A 277 -38.65 -16.15 -3.61
N GLU A 278 -37.92 -15.37 -4.41
CA GLU A 278 -37.22 -14.17 -3.94
C GLU A 278 -38.25 -13.04 -3.66
N PRO A 279 -38.39 -12.57 -2.41
CA PRO A 279 -39.37 -11.53 -2.04
C PRO A 279 -39.01 -10.12 -2.54
N ASP A 280 -37.74 -9.78 -2.72
CA ASP A 280 -37.35 -8.47 -3.24
C ASP A 280 -37.14 -8.55 -4.76
N GLU A 281 -38.10 -8.03 -5.53
CA GLU A 281 -38.04 -8.03 -7.00
C GLU A 281 -36.73 -7.45 -7.54
N ARG A 282 -36.05 -6.55 -6.80
CA ARG A 282 -34.77 -5.96 -7.24
C ARG A 282 -33.65 -7.00 -7.29
N GLU A 283 -33.68 -7.99 -6.40
CA GLU A 283 -32.67 -9.04 -6.26
C GLU A 283 -32.79 -10.16 -7.31
N ASP A 284 -33.85 -10.14 -8.13
CA ASP A 284 -34.05 -11.04 -9.28
C ASP A 284 -34.43 -10.23 -10.56
N SER A 285 -34.12 -8.92 -10.58
CA SER A 285 -34.54 -8.01 -11.68
C SER A 285 -33.55 -7.92 -12.85
N ALA A 286 -32.35 -8.46 -12.71
CA ALA A 286 -31.29 -8.38 -13.71
C ALA A 286 -30.63 -9.74 -13.89
N GLN A 287 -30.16 -10.02 -15.10
CA GLN A 287 -29.48 -11.26 -15.43
C GLN A 287 -28.20 -10.96 -16.21
N ILE A 288 -27.12 -11.64 -15.83
CA ILE A 288 -25.84 -11.67 -16.54
C ILE A 288 -25.60 -13.13 -16.98
N ASP A 289 -25.87 -13.43 -18.24
CA ASP A 289 -25.66 -14.77 -18.81
C ASP A 289 -24.34 -14.81 -19.59
N VAL A 290 -23.26 -15.17 -18.89
CA VAL A 290 -21.92 -15.26 -19.50
C VAL A 290 -21.82 -16.32 -20.61
N GLU A 291 -22.82 -17.21 -20.75
CA GLU A 291 -22.92 -18.13 -21.89
C GLU A 291 -23.14 -17.38 -23.22
N ARG A 292 -23.59 -16.13 -23.22
CA ARG A 292 -23.72 -15.31 -24.44
C ARG A 292 -22.37 -14.86 -25.00
N ILE A 293 -21.29 -15.00 -24.23
CA ILE A 293 -19.94 -14.56 -24.59
C ILE A 293 -19.13 -15.80 -25.01
N LYS A 294 -18.72 -15.85 -26.27
CA LYS A 294 -18.11 -17.04 -26.87
C LYS A 294 -16.66 -16.79 -27.30
N ALA A 295 -15.85 -17.83 -27.17
CA ALA A 295 -14.46 -17.86 -27.59
C ALA A 295 -14.33 -18.17 -29.08
N ARG A 296 -13.33 -17.59 -29.74
CA ARG A 296 -12.86 -17.98 -31.08
C ARG A 296 -11.73 -19.01 -30.96
N ASP A 297 -11.45 -19.72 -32.05
CA ASP A 297 -10.36 -20.71 -32.11
C ASP A 297 -8.95 -20.11 -31.82
N SER A 298 -8.80 -18.79 -31.98
CA SER A 298 -7.60 -18.02 -31.61
C SER A 298 -7.39 -17.89 -30.10
N PHE A 299 -8.43 -18.12 -29.28
CA PHE A 299 -8.36 -18.12 -27.83
C PHE A 299 -8.29 -19.56 -27.32
N LEU A 300 -7.09 -20.01 -26.99
CA LEU A 300 -6.81 -21.41 -26.67
C LEU A 300 -7.26 -21.87 -25.28
N PRO A 301 -7.16 -21.05 -24.20
CA PRO A 301 -7.47 -21.53 -22.85
C PRO A 301 -8.97 -21.64 -22.51
N GLY A 302 -9.88 -20.92 -23.17
CA GLY A 302 -11.32 -20.97 -22.86
C GLY A 302 -11.77 -20.14 -21.65
N PHE A 303 -13.08 -20.14 -21.40
CA PHE A 303 -13.72 -19.37 -20.32
C PHE A 303 -14.20 -20.28 -19.18
N PHE A 304 -14.34 -19.71 -17.99
CA PHE A 304 -15.05 -20.30 -16.85
C PHE A 304 -16.02 -19.27 -16.27
N ALA A 305 -17.02 -19.73 -15.52
CA ALA A 305 -17.97 -18.87 -14.83
C ALA A 305 -17.55 -18.69 -13.36
N SER A 306 -17.76 -17.50 -12.79
CA SER A 306 -17.27 -17.14 -11.45
C SER A 306 -18.41 -16.54 -10.65
N TYR A 307 -18.76 -17.17 -9.52
CA TYR A 307 -19.86 -16.72 -8.67
C TYR A 307 -19.45 -16.56 -7.22
N HIS A 308 -19.95 -15.50 -6.60
CA HIS A 308 -19.93 -15.31 -5.16
C HIS A 308 -21.24 -15.86 -4.60
N VAL A 309 -21.17 -16.93 -3.80
CA VAL A 309 -22.36 -17.65 -3.34
C VAL A 309 -22.25 -17.90 -1.84
N TYR A 310 -23.17 -17.29 -1.10
CA TYR A 310 -23.27 -17.39 0.35
C TYR A 310 -24.54 -18.18 0.74
N PRO A 311 -24.52 -18.93 1.86
CA PRO A 311 -25.67 -19.76 2.22
C PRO A 311 -26.85 -18.96 2.79
N TYR A 312 -26.72 -17.67 3.04
CA TYR A 312 -27.68 -16.86 3.79
C TYR A 312 -28.28 -15.69 3.02
N TYR A 313 -27.85 -15.44 1.78
CA TYR A 313 -28.30 -14.33 0.95
C TYR A 313 -28.17 -14.72 -0.53
N PRO A 314 -29.18 -14.44 -1.39
CA PRO A 314 -30.43 -13.70 -1.13
C PRO A 314 -31.47 -14.47 -0.31
N ASP A 315 -32.66 -13.89 -0.14
CA ASP A 315 -33.69 -14.38 0.78
C ASP A 315 -34.23 -15.75 0.38
N PHE A 316 -34.28 -16.06 -0.92
CA PHE A 316 -34.73 -17.37 -1.39
C PHE A 316 -33.85 -18.55 -0.91
N LEU A 317 -32.60 -18.31 -0.50
CA LEU A 317 -31.68 -19.34 0.02
C LEU A 317 -31.87 -19.65 1.51
N ARG A 318 -32.57 -18.78 2.25
CA ARG A 318 -32.69 -18.86 3.72
C ARG A 318 -34.10 -19.08 4.25
N PHE A 319 -35.09 -19.09 3.37
CA PHE A 319 -36.50 -19.36 3.69
C PHE A 319 -37.04 -20.55 2.88
N PRO A 320 -38.05 -21.27 3.40
CA PRO A 320 -38.64 -22.40 2.70
C PRO A 320 -39.13 -22.03 1.30
N SER A 321 -38.70 -22.83 0.31
CA SER A 321 -39.17 -22.77 -1.09
C SER A 321 -40.50 -23.49 -1.29
N GLY A 322 -40.90 -24.34 -0.32
CA GLY A 322 -42.04 -25.24 -0.45
C GLY A 322 -41.69 -26.59 -1.09
N ASN A 323 -40.43 -26.79 -1.49
CA ASN A 323 -39.89 -28.08 -1.92
C ASN A 323 -39.00 -28.67 -0.83
N PRO A 324 -39.40 -29.78 -0.16
CA PRO A 324 -38.61 -30.40 0.89
C PRO A 324 -37.19 -30.85 0.48
N GLU A 325 -36.98 -31.20 -0.80
CA GLU A 325 -35.66 -31.59 -1.29
C GLU A 325 -34.72 -30.39 -1.40
N THR A 326 -35.23 -29.26 -1.91
CA THR A 326 -34.50 -27.98 -1.94
C THR A 326 -34.25 -27.47 -0.53
N ASP A 327 -35.28 -27.47 0.32
CA ASP A 327 -35.22 -26.90 1.66
C ASP A 327 -34.28 -27.67 2.61
N ALA A 328 -33.99 -28.94 2.31
CA ALA A 328 -33.02 -29.74 3.07
C ALA A 328 -31.57 -29.27 2.91
N ASN A 329 -31.22 -28.77 1.71
CA ASN A 329 -29.93 -28.12 1.46
C ASN A 329 -30.09 -27.10 0.30
N PRO A 330 -30.56 -25.87 0.59
CA PRO A 330 -30.85 -24.88 -0.44
C PRO A 330 -29.59 -24.43 -1.19
N TYR A 331 -28.45 -24.40 -0.49
CA TYR A 331 -27.16 -24.05 -1.07
C TYR A 331 -26.73 -25.05 -2.15
N LEU A 332 -26.72 -26.35 -1.84
CA LEU A 332 -26.40 -27.39 -2.82
C LEU A 332 -27.39 -27.44 -3.99
N ALA A 333 -28.69 -27.28 -3.71
CA ALA A 333 -29.72 -27.28 -4.74
C ALA A 333 -29.54 -26.12 -5.73
N TYR A 334 -29.23 -24.93 -5.21
CA TYR A 334 -28.88 -23.77 -6.03
C TYR A 334 -27.62 -24.03 -6.86
N LEU A 335 -26.54 -24.49 -6.23
CA LEU A 335 -25.27 -24.74 -6.93
C LEU A 335 -25.40 -25.77 -8.06
N LYS A 336 -26.21 -26.82 -7.88
CA LYS A 336 -26.48 -27.80 -8.96
C LYS A 336 -27.18 -27.16 -10.13
N THR A 337 -28.21 -26.35 -9.86
CA THR A 337 -28.96 -25.63 -10.90
C THR A 337 -28.05 -24.66 -11.65
N LEU A 338 -27.16 -23.97 -10.93
CA LEU A 338 -26.18 -23.07 -11.51
C LEU A 338 -25.15 -23.80 -12.38
N VAL A 339 -24.60 -24.92 -11.89
CA VAL A 339 -23.66 -25.75 -12.67
C VAL A 339 -24.33 -26.33 -13.91
N ASP A 340 -25.58 -26.82 -13.81
CA ASP A 340 -26.33 -27.40 -14.92
C ASP A 340 -26.66 -26.37 -16.03
N HIS A 341 -26.75 -25.07 -15.68
CA HIS A 341 -26.96 -23.99 -16.67
C HIS A 341 -25.73 -23.76 -17.55
N HIS A 342 -24.53 -23.97 -17.02
CA HIS A 342 -23.29 -23.62 -17.70
C HIS A 342 -22.70 -24.77 -18.53
N ALA A 343 -22.28 -24.44 -19.76
CA ALA A 343 -21.48 -25.34 -20.60
C ALA A 343 -19.98 -25.27 -20.30
N MET A 344 -19.58 -24.30 -19.48
CA MET A 344 -18.22 -24.07 -18.99
C MET A 344 -18.13 -24.40 -17.49
N PRO A 345 -16.95 -24.69 -16.93
CA PRO A 345 -16.82 -24.95 -15.51
C PRO A 345 -17.21 -23.73 -14.67
N VAL A 346 -17.86 -23.99 -13.53
CA VAL A 346 -18.29 -22.97 -12.56
C VAL A 346 -17.37 -22.98 -11.36
N LEU A 347 -16.75 -21.84 -11.05
CA LEU A 347 -15.99 -21.61 -9.83
C LEU A 347 -16.87 -20.83 -8.85
N VAL A 348 -17.02 -21.36 -7.63
CA VAL A 348 -17.49 -20.55 -6.50
C VAL A 348 -16.29 -19.75 -5.99
N SER A 349 -16.07 -18.59 -6.60
CA SER A 349 -14.90 -17.75 -6.36
C SER A 349 -14.96 -17.01 -5.02
N GLU A 350 -16.09 -17.10 -4.34
CA GLU A 350 -16.27 -16.61 -2.99
C GLU A 350 -17.39 -17.35 -2.26
N PHE A 351 -17.09 -17.86 -1.08
CA PHE A 351 -18.07 -18.34 -0.10
C PHE A 351 -17.49 -18.15 1.31
N GLY A 352 -18.32 -17.93 2.33
CA GLY A 352 -17.81 -17.64 3.66
C GLY A 352 -18.87 -17.65 4.75
N LEU A 353 -18.41 -17.68 5.99
CA LEU A 353 -19.22 -17.55 7.21
C LEU A 353 -18.44 -16.70 8.21
N PRO A 354 -19.02 -15.61 8.74
CA PRO A 354 -18.31 -14.78 9.71
C PRO A 354 -18.51 -15.29 11.14
N GLY A 355 -17.44 -15.22 11.94
CA GLY A 355 -17.43 -15.58 13.37
C GLY A 355 -17.78 -14.40 14.29
N SER A 356 -18.55 -13.42 13.80
CA SER A 356 -18.97 -12.25 14.58
C SER A 356 -19.93 -12.63 15.70
N ARG A 357 -20.00 -11.78 16.72
CA ARG A 357 -21.04 -11.86 17.75
C ARG A 357 -22.37 -11.33 17.24
N GLY A 358 -22.34 -10.24 16.48
CA GLY A 358 -23.52 -9.69 15.81
C GLY A 358 -23.93 -10.52 14.59
N VAL A 359 -25.17 -10.34 14.15
CA VAL A 359 -25.79 -11.09 13.05
C VAL A 359 -26.37 -10.11 12.04
N THR A 360 -26.18 -10.42 10.75
CA THR A 360 -26.72 -9.65 9.63
C THR A 360 -27.85 -10.40 8.93
N HIS A 361 -27.71 -11.71 8.72
CA HIS A 361 -28.75 -12.58 8.17
C HIS A 361 -28.81 -13.89 8.95
N VAL A 362 -30.04 -14.36 9.21
CA VAL A 362 -30.31 -15.68 9.80
C VAL A 362 -30.75 -16.63 8.70
N ASN A 363 -30.10 -17.79 8.58
CA ASN A 363 -30.59 -18.89 7.76
C ASN A 363 -31.44 -19.84 8.62
N SER A 364 -32.76 -19.76 8.46
CA SER A 364 -33.71 -20.54 9.25
C SER A 364 -33.75 -22.04 8.90
N LEU A 365 -33.21 -22.42 7.74
CA LEU A 365 -33.21 -23.79 7.24
C LEU A 365 -31.99 -24.57 7.73
N THR A 366 -30.81 -23.95 7.68
CA THR A 366 -29.52 -24.64 7.91
C THR A 366 -28.80 -24.18 9.18
N GLY A 367 -29.13 -23.00 9.71
CA GLY A 367 -28.39 -22.35 10.79
C GLY A 367 -27.04 -21.76 10.36
N LEU A 368 -26.68 -21.82 9.07
CA LEU A 368 -25.49 -21.17 8.51
C LEU A 368 -25.74 -19.67 8.31
N ASN A 369 -25.74 -18.95 9.43
CA ASN A 369 -26.02 -17.53 9.52
C ASN A 369 -24.86 -16.66 9.02
N GLN A 370 -25.15 -15.42 8.61
CA GLN A 370 -24.14 -14.37 8.49
C GLN A 370 -23.91 -13.76 9.88
N GLY A 371 -23.07 -14.42 10.66
CA GLY A 371 -22.69 -14.02 12.01
C GLY A 371 -23.35 -14.86 13.09
N GLY A 372 -22.99 -14.61 14.35
CA GLY A 372 -23.53 -15.35 15.50
C GLY A 372 -23.02 -16.79 15.62
N LEU A 373 -21.98 -17.16 14.88
CA LEU A 373 -21.35 -18.48 14.89
C LEU A 373 -20.03 -18.45 15.67
N SER A 374 -19.73 -19.49 16.44
CA SER A 374 -18.40 -19.64 17.04
C SER A 374 -17.36 -19.96 15.97
N GLU A 375 -16.07 -19.70 16.24
CA GLU A 375 -14.98 -20.06 15.31
C GLU A 375 -15.00 -21.56 14.91
N GLN A 376 -15.42 -22.43 15.83
CA GLN A 376 -15.59 -23.86 15.56
C GLN A 376 -16.75 -24.12 14.59
N GLN A 377 -17.91 -23.48 14.83
CA GLN A 377 -19.08 -23.60 13.95
C GLN A 377 -18.79 -23.05 12.55
N VAL A 378 -18.04 -21.94 12.46
CA VAL A 378 -17.56 -21.39 11.18
C VAL A 378 -16.72 -22.44 10.45
N GLY A 379 -15.73 -23.04 11.10
CA GLY A 379 -14.89 -24.07 10.45
C GLY A 379 -15.69 -25.28 9.97
N GLN A 380 -16.62 -25.78 10.78
CA GLN A 380 -17.51 -26.89 10.39
C GLN A 380 -18.42 -26.52 9.22
N GLY A 381 -19.00 -25.32 9.25
CA GLY A 381 -19.84 -24.81 8.16
C GLY A 381 -19.06 -24.64 6.86
N LEU A 382 -17.84 -24.09 6.91
CA LEU A 382 -16.99 -23.92 5.72
C LEU A 382 -16.61 -25.26 5.08
N VAL A 383 -16.31 -26.30 5.88
CA VAL A 383 -16.06 -27.66 5.36
C VAL A 383 -17.32 -28.22 4.69
N SER A 384 -18.48 -28.08 5.32
CA SER A 384 -19.76 -28.52 4.73
C SER A 384 -20.08 -27.81 3.41
N LEU A 385 -19.84 -26.49 3.32
CA LEU A 385 -20.05 -25.73 2.08
C LEU A 385 -19.07 -26.18 0.99
N LEU A 386 -17.83 -26.50 1.33
CA LEU A 386 -16.85 -27.02 0.37
C LEU A 386 -17.25 -28.40 -0.17
N ASP A 387 -17.83 -29.27 0.67
CA ASP A 387 -18.43 -30.54 0.26
C ASP A 387 -19.58 -30.34 -0.72
N ASP A 388 -20.45 -29.37 -0.46
CA ASP A 388 -21.57 -29.03 -1.35
C ASP A 388 -21.07 -28.49 -2.69
N ILE A 389 -20.06 -27.61 -2.68
CA ILE A 389 -19.42 -27.08 -3.90
C ILE A 389 -18.81 -28.21 -4.72
N ARG A 390 -18.11 -29.16 -4.10
CA ARG A 390 -17.57 -30.32 -4.82
C ARG A 390 -18.67 -31.21 -5.37
N SER A 391 -19.72 -31.44 -4.59
CA SER A 391 -20.83 -32.33 -4.93
C SER A 391 -21.78 -31.76 -5.99
N SER A 392 -21.79 -30.44 -6.20
CA SER A 392 -22.54 -29.80 -7.27
C SER A 392 -21.90 -29.98 -8.65
N GLY A 393 -20.61 -30.34 -8.71
CA GLY A 393 -19.84 -30.40 -9.94
C GLY A 393 -19.08 -29.10 -10.26
N ALA A 394 -19.07 -28.12 -9.36
CA ALA A 394 -18.25 -26.93 -9.51
C ALA A 394 -16.74 -27.29 -9.56
N MET A 395 -15.95 -26.49 -10.28
CA MET A 395 -14.50 -26.69 -10.41
C MET A 395 -13.70 -26.26 -9.18
N GLY A 396 -14.34 -25.64 -8.18
CA GLY A 396 -13.66 -25.22 -6.97
C GLY A 396 -14.44 -24.26 -6.08
N GLY A 397 -13.89 -24.02 -4.90
CA GLY A 397 -14.38 -23.07 -3.91
C GLY A 397 -13.23 -22.23 -3.32
N VAL A 398 -13.41 -20.91 -3.22
CA VAL A 398 -12.44 -20.00 -2.61
C VAL A 398 -13.04 -19.31 -1.38
N VAL A 399 -12.50 -19.63 -0.20
CA VAL A 399 -13.01 -19.15 1.10
C VAL A 399 -12.79 -17.65 1.26
N PHE A 400 -13.81 -16.93 1.69
CA PHE A 400 -13.75 -15.55 2.17
C PHE A 400 -13.69 -15.52 3.70
N SER A 401 -12.59 -15.09 4.33
CA SER A 401 -11.34 -14.58 3.73
C SER A 401 -10.11 -14.97 4.56
N TRP A 402 -8.91 -14.62 4.11
CA TRP A 402 -7.67 -14.94 4.84
C TRP A 402 -7.59 -14.26 6.22
N GLN A 403 -7.96 -12.98 6.30
CA GLN A 403 -7.82 -12.16 7.51
C GLN A 403 -9.07 -11.33 7.80
N ASP A 404 -9.32 -11.06 9.08
CA ASP A 404 -10.33 -10.09 9.52
C ASP A 404 -9.94 -8.68 9.04
N GLU A 405 -10.94 -7.93 8.59
CA GLU A 405 -10.75 -6.61 7.98
C GLU A 405 -11.58 -5.56 8.73
N TRP A 406 -10.96 -4.90 9.71
CA TRP A 406 -11.63 -4.00 10.66
C TRP A 406 -12.31 -2.78 10.04
N PHE A 407 -11.91 -2.37 8.83
CA PHE A 407 -12.52 -1.25 8.14
C PHE A 407 -13.91 -1.55 7.55
N LYS A 408 -14.26 -2.84 7.41
CA LYS A 408 -15.52 -3.28 6.81
C LYS A 408 -16.72 -3.00 7.70
N ARG A 409 -17.91 -3.08 7.13
CA ARG A 409 -19.17 -2.72 7.81
C ARG A 409 -20.34 -3.55 7.28
N SER A 410 -21.23 -3.96 8.17
CA SER A 410 -22.54 -4.53 7.81
C SER A 410 -23.59 -3.43 7.68
N TRP A 411 -24.58 -3.62 6.81
CA TRP A 411 -25.64 -2.64 6.54
C TRP A 411 -26.44 -2.28 7.80
N ASN A 412 -26.62 -3.22 8.73
CA ASN A 412 -27.38 -3.02 9.96
C ASN A 412 -26.55 -2.44 11.13
N THR A 413 -25.28 -2.10 10.89
CA THR A 413 -24.39 -1.49 11.89
C THR A 413 -23.67 -0.23 11.40
N MET A 414 -23.60 0.00 10.09
CA MET A 414 -22.74 1.03 9.48
C MET A 414 -23.11 2.47 9.83
N ASP A 415 -24.34 2.73 10.27
CA ASP A 415 -24.80 4.06 10.67
C ASP A 415 -24.42 4.42 12.12
N PHE A 416 -23.96 3.44 12.91
CA PHE A 416 -23.66 3.62 14.34
C PHE A 416 -22.15 3.76 14.64
N ASP A 417 -21.29 3.73 13.61
CA ASP A 417 -19.85 3.88 13.76
C ASP A 417 -19.29 5.13 13.04
N ASP A 418 -18.06 5.53 13.40
CA ASP A 418 -17.35 6.56 12.64
C ASP A 418 -16.56 5.93 11.49
N ALA A 419 -16.99 6.22 10.27
CA ALA A 419 -16.36 5.75 9.05
C ALA A 419 -14.85 6.00 8.96
N ASN A 420 -14.33 7.08 9.58
CA ASN A 420 -12.90 7.42 9.56
C ASN A 420 -12.07 6.66 10.62
N ALA A 421 -12.73 6.01 11.57
CA ALA A 421 -12.09 5.33 12.69
C ALA A 421 -12.16 3.80 12.61
N ARG A 422 -12.96 3.24 11.69
CA ARG A 422 -13.19 1.78 11.57
C ARG A 422 -11.90 0.92 11.62
N PRO A 423 -10.78 1.28 10.97
CA PRO A 423 -9.56 0.47 11.07
C PRO A 423 -8.94 0.42 12.48
N ARG A 424 -9.34 1.27 13.43
CA ARG A 424 -8.66 1.49 14.72
C ARG A 424 -9.21 0.65 15.88
N TRP A 425 -10.26 -0.12 15.65
CA TRP A 425 -10.90 -0.95 16.66
C TRP A 425 -11.60 -2.13 16.00
N HIS A 426 -11.83 -3.20 16.75
CA HIS A 426 -12.41 -4.43 16.21
C HIS A 426 -13.90 -4.50 16.55
N ASN A 427 -14.74 -4.21 15.55
CA ASN A 427 -16.18 -4.26 15.72
C ASN A 427 -16.73 -5.69 15.59
N VAL A 428 -16.83 -6.40 16.71
CA VAL A 428 -17.38 -7.78 16.77
C VAL A 428 -18.89 -7.86 16.54
N GLN A 429 -19.60 -6.73 16.48
CA GLN A 429 -21.03 -6.66 16.15
C GLN A 429 -21.29 -6.60 14.64
N SER A 430 -20.26 -6.32 13.84
CA SER A 430 -20.34 -6.25 12.38
C SER A 430 -19.88 -7.57 11.76
N SER A 431 -20.75 -8.25 11.01
CA SER A 431 -20.43 -9.54 10.38
C SER A 431 -19.31 -9.42 9.35
N GLU A 432 -19.31 -8.33 8.56
CA GLU A 432 -18.33 -8.09 7.50
C GLU A 432 -16.88 -7.93 7.99
N VAL A 433 -16.70 -7.67 9.28
CA VAL A 433 -15.38 -7.53 9.89
C VAL A 433 -14.74 -8.89 10.22
N ASN A 434 -15.54 -9.96 10.34
CA ASN A 434 -15.17 -11.18 11.08
C ASN A 434 -15.09 -12.47 10.23
N PHE A 435 -14.87 -12.34 8.91
CA PHE A 435 -14.75 -13.46 7.97
C PHE A 435 -13.38 -14.15 7.96
N GLY A 436 -12.35 -13.54 8.53
CA GLY A 436 -10.98 -14.02 8.41
C GLY A 436 -10.77 -15.40 9.03
N LEU A 437 -9.98 -16.24 8.37
CA LEU A 437 -9.36 -17.43 8.99
C LEU A 437 -8.30 -17.04 10.03
N THR A 438 -7.83 -15.80 9.96
CA THR A 438 -6.94 -15.18 10.95
C THR A 438 -7.61 -13.94 11.56
N ALA A 439 -7.34 -13.74 12.85
CA ALA A 439 -7.77 -12.58 13.63
C ALA A 439 -6.54 -11.77 14.08
N TYR A 440 -6.77 -10.58 14.62
CA TYR A 440 -5.73 -9.73 15.17
C TYR A 440 -6.03 -9.36 16.62
N GLU A 441 -4.98 -9.28 17.43
CA GLU A 441 -5.02 -8.79 18.81
C GLU A 441 -4.09 -7.57 18.93
N ALA A 442 -4.62 -6.39 19.21
CA ALA A 442 -3.85 -5.14 19.29
C ALA A 442 -3.36 -4.84 20.71
N PHE A 443 -4.11 -5.26 21.73
CA PHE A 443 -3.79 -5.03 23.13
C PHE A 443 -3.84 -6.34 23.95
N PRO A 444 -3.22 -6.38 25.14
CA PRO A 444 -3.43 -7.49 26.07
C PRO A 444 -4.90 -7.55 26.50
N SER A 445 -5.58 -8.64 26.14
CA SER A 445 -6.99 -8.87 26.48
C SER A 445 -7.12 -9.74 27.73
N VAL A 446 -8.17 -9.48 28.52
CA VAL A 446 -8.63 -10.41 29.55
C VAL A 446 -9.28 -11.62 28.86
N ARG A 447 -8.92 -12.84 29.28
CA ARG A 447 -9.60 -14.05 28.81
C ARG A 447 -10.72 -14.39 29.79
N ILE A 448 -11.96 -14.47 29.30
CA ILE A 448 -13.11 -14.90 30.09
C ILE A 448 -12.98 -16.42 30.30
N ASP A 449 -12.41 -16.86 31.41
CA ASP A 449 -12.14 -18.28 31.66
C ASP A 449 -12.19 -18.71 33.15
N GLY A 450 -12.60 -17.80 34.03
CA GLY A 450 -12.73 -18.04 35.46
C GLY A 450 -11.40 -17.98 36.22
N LYS A 451 -10.32 -17.49 35.60
CA LYS A 451 -9.01 -17.34 36.24
C LYS A 451 -8.65 -15.88 36.44
N ASP A 452 -8.31 -15.54 37.68
CA ASP A 452 -8.07 -14.16 38.09
C ASP A 452 -6.69 -13.58 37.65
N GLY A 453 -5.85 -14.38 36.99
CA GLY A 453 -4.46 -14.03 36.70
C GLY A 453 -4.30 -12.82 35.77
N ASP A 454 -5.25 -12.65 34.85
CA ASP A 454 -5.19 -11.66 33.78
C ASP A 454 -5.64 -10.26 34.25
N TRP A 455 -6.23 -10.17 35.45
CA TRP A 455 -6.76 -8.93 36.05
C TRP A 455 -5.73 -8.08 36.78
N ALA A 456 -4.45 -8.47 36.78
CA ALA A 456 -3.39 -7.73 37.47
C ALA A 456 -3.24 -6.25 37.00
N GLY A 457 -3.69 -5.93 35.79
CA GLY A 457 -3.74 -4.56 35.24
C GLY A 457 -5.10 -3.86 35.34
N GLY A 458 -6.12 -4.52 35.89
CA GLY A 458 -7.48 -4.00 36.00
C GLY A 458 -7.58 -2.80 36.93
N LYS A 459 -8.47 -1.86 36.60
CA LYS A 459 -8.73 -0.67 37.41
C LYS A 459 -9.84 -0.97 38.42
N ASP A 460 -9.51 -0.94 39.71
CA ASP A 460 -10.50 -0.99 40.80
C ASP A 460 -11.31 0.31 40.84
N LEU A 461 -12.62 0.18 40.59
CA LEU A 461 -13.57 1.30 40.56
C LEU A 461 -14.26 1.53 41.92
N ALA A 462 -14.52 0.46 42.66
CA ALA A 462 -15.16 0.53 43.97
C ALA A 462 -14.16 0.90 45.09
N GLY A 463 -12.87 0.64 44.88
CA GLY A 463 -11.79 0.90 45.83
C GLY A 463 -11.60 -0.21 46.88
N ASP A 464 -12.42 -1.26 46.80
CA ASP A 464 -12.39 -2.45 47.65
C ASP A 464 -12.19 -3.76 46.85
N GLY A 465 -12.00 -3.66 45.53
CA GLY A 465 -11.83 -4.82 44.64
C GLY A 465 -13.12 -5.50 44.18
N SER A 466 -14.31 -5.02 44.59
CA SER A 466 -15.58 -5.66 44.20
C SER A 466 -15.99 -5.41 42.74
N LEU A 467 -15.44 -4.37 42.12
CA LEU A 467 -15.69 -3.98 40.73
C LEU A 467 -14.39 -3.50 40.09
N LEU A 468 -13.84 -4.29 39.16
CA LEU A 468 -12.70 -3.90 38.33
C LEU A 468 -13.13 -3.73 36.88
N ALA A 469 -12.45 -2.83 36.18
CA ALA A 469 -12.61 -2.62 34.75
C ALA A 469 -11.29 -2.73 33.98
N ALA A 470 -11.35 -3.30 32.79
CA ALA A 470 -10.25 -3.36 31.82
C ALA A 470 -10.81 -3.17 30.40
N TRP A 471 -9.96 -3.17 29.38
CA TRP A 471 -10.36 -2.88 28.00
C TRP A 471 -9.38 -3.45 26.97
N ASP A 472 -9.87 -3.64 25.74
CA ASP A 472 -9.05 -3.83 24.54
C ASP A 472 -9.70 -3.15 23.31
N GLU A 473 -9.23 -3.48 22.10
CA GLU A 473 -9.74 -2.92 20.84
C GLU A 473 -11.21 -3.26 20.53
N ALA A 474 -11.81 -4.25 21.21
CA ALA A 474 -13.14 -4.77 20.90
C ALA A 474 -14.12 -4.63 22.07
N PHE A 475 -13.63 -4.73 23.31
CA PHE A 475 -14.46 -4.87 24.51
C PHE A 475 -14.06 -3.95 25.66
N LEU A 476 -15.07 -3.58 26.44
CA LEU A 476 -14.95 -3.21 27.85
C LEU A 476 -15.08 -4.47 28.71
N TYR A 477 -14.16 -4.71 29.63
CA TYR A 477 -14.18 -5.87 30.54
C TYR A 477 -14.53 -5.45 31.95
N LEU A 478 -15.35 -6.25 32.64
CA LEU A 478 -15.70 -6.09 34.05
C LEU A 478 -15.39 -7.37 34.85
N ARG A 479 -14.87 -7.20 36.06
CA ARG A 479 -14.79 -8.26 37.07
C ARG A 479 -15.61 -7.84 38.27
N LEU A 480 -16.54 -8.68 38.67
CA LEU A 480 -17.50 -8.44 39.74
C LEU A 480 -17.32 -9.47 40.84
N GLU A 481 -17.40 -9.07 42.12
CA GLU A 481 -17.43 -10.00 43.27
C GLU A 481 -18.86 -10.10 43.85
N PRO A 482 -19.74 -10.92 43.26
CA PRO A 482 -21.06 -11.18 43.83
C PRO A 482 -20.97 -12.07 45.08
N ASP A 483 -21.85 -11.84 46.06
CA ASP A 483 -21.95 -12.68 47.25
C ASP A 483 -22.47 -14.11 46.96
N ASP A 484 -23.41 -14.26 46.02
CA ASP A 484 -23.87 -15.57 45.52
C ASP A 484 -24.51 -15.42 44.13
N PHE A 485 -23.67 -15.50 43.08
CA PHE A 485 -24.10 -15.40 41.67
C PHE A 485 -25.23 -16.37 41.31
N ALA A 486 -25.31 -17.54 41.95
CA ALA A 486 -26.32 -18.54 41.63
C ALA A 486 -27.69 -18.25 42.25
N LYS A 487 -27.76 -17.42 43.29
CA LYS A 487 -29.00 -17.15 44.04
C LYS A 487 -29.52 -15.74 43.91
N HIS A 488 -28.70 -14.80 43.48
CA HIS A 488 -29.01 -13.38 43.52
C HIS A 488 -28.86 -12.75 42.15
N LYS A 489 -29.69 -11.73 41.91
CA LYS A 489 -29.62 -10.89 40.73
C LYS A 489 -28.81 -9.64 41.06
N TYR A 490 -27.95 -9.26 40.12
CA TYR A 490 -27.14 -8.06 40.25
C TYR A 490 -27.42 -7.12 39.07
N ILE A 491 -27.39 -5.83 39.38
CA ILE A 491 -27.66 -4.75 38.46
C ILE A 491 -26.38 -3.93 38.33
N ILE A 492 -25.93 -3.79 37.08
CA ILE A 492 -24.76 -3.01 36.69
C ILE A 492 -25.27 -1.84 35.83
N PRO A 493 -25.63 -0.70 36.45
CA PRO A 493 -26.02 0.50 35.71
C PRO A 493 -24.78 1.14 35.06
N ILE A 494 -24.93 1.60 33.81
CA ILE A 494 -23.87 2.23 33.03
C ILE A 494 -24.37 3.56 32.46
N ASP A 495 -23.65 4.65 32.76
CA ASP A 495 -23.90 6.01 32.28
C ASP A 495 -22.78 6.42 31.32
N THR A 496 -23.17 6.69 30.08
CA THR A 496 -22.32 7.22 29.00
C THR A 496 -22.61 8.69 28.71
N ILE A 497 -23.86 9.15 28.92
CA ILE A 497 -24.30 10.53 28.72
C ILE A 497 -24.88 11.10 30.03
N PRO A 498 -24.16 12.05 30.68
CA PRO A 498 -24.64 12.63 31.93
C PRO A 498 -26.03 13.27 31.81
N GLY A 499 -26.96 12.80 32.64
CA GLY A 499 -28.33 13.32 32.71
C GLY A 499 -29.28 12.79 31.63
N GLN A 500 -28.88 11.73 30.92
CA GLN A 500 -29.73 10.93 30.03
C GLN A 500 -29.95 9.53 30.64
N GLY A 501 -31.03 8.86 30.24
CA GLY A 501 -31.37 7.54 30.75
C GLY A 501 -32.25 7.61 32.01
N SER A 502 -32.04 6.69 32.96
CA SER A 502 -32.86 6.63 34.17
C SER A 502 -32.08 6.31 35.46
N ALA A 503 -32.37 7.04 36.55
CA ALA A 503 -31.80 6.81 37.88
C ALA A 503 -32.35 5.58 38.64
N PHE A 504 -33.17 4.74 38.00
CA PHE A 504 -33.67 3.51 38.62
C PHE A 504 -34.03 2.47 37.56
N PHE A 505 -34.04 1.20 37.95
CA PHE A 505 -34.57 0.09 37.17
C PHE A 505 -35.37 -0.80 38.11
N GLU A 506 -36.63 -1.04 37.76
CA GLU A 506 -37.61 -1.66 38.67
C GLU A 506 -37.61 -0.94 40.03
N ASP A 507 -37.36 -1.66 41.14
CA ASP A 507 -37.31 -1.08 42.49
C ASP A 507 -35.89 -0.61 42.91
N THR A 508 -34.88 -0.78 42.06
CA THR A 508 -33.48 -0.48 42.41
C THR A 508 -33.07 0.90 41.93
N ARG A 509 -32.48 1.72 42.83
CA ARG A 509 -32.08 3.11 42.53
C ARG A 509 -30.58 3.22 42.26
N PHE A 510 -30.20 4.22 41.49
CA PHE A 510 -28.82 4.55 41.12
C PHE A 510 -28.51 6.00 41.52
N LYS A 511 -27.23 6.31 41.77
CA LYS A 511 -26.81 7.70 42.05
C LYS A 511 -26.76 8.60 40.81
N ARG A 512 -26.79 8.02 39.61
CA ARG A 512 -26.77 8.71 38.32
C ARG A 512 -27.81 8.09 37.40
N ASP A 513 -28.28 8.85 36.41
CA ASP A 513 -29.12 8.29 35.35
C ASP A 513 -28.26 7.34 34.50
N ALA A 514 -28.75 6.12 34.24
CA ALA A 514 -28.06 5.11 33.46
C ALA A 514 -28.71 4.98 32.08
N ASP A 515 -27.88 4.95 31.03
CA ASP A 515 -28.30 4.69 29.65
C ASP A 515 -28.45 3.20 29.38
N PHE A 516 -27.69 2.36 30.11
CA PHE A 516 -27.73 0.91 30.00
C PHE A 516 -27.80 0.25 31.37
N VAL A 517 -28.41 -0.93 31.41
CA VAL A 517 -28.40 -1.82 32.57
C VAL A 517 -27.96 -3.20 32.11
N LEU A 518 -26.81 -3.66 32.61
CA LEU A 518 -26.44 -5.07 32.53
C LEU A 518 -27.05 -5.79 33.74
N LEU A 519 -28.01 -6.67 33.46
CA LEU A 519 -28.64 -7.54 34.45
C LEU A 519 -27.88 -8.86 34.49
N LEU A 520 -27.26 -9.16 35.63
CA LEU A 520 -26.62 -10.44 35.91
C LEU A 520 -27.61 -11.34 36.64
N ASP A 521 -28.22 -12.28 35.90
CA ASP A 521 -29.28 -13.19 36.37
C ASP A 521 -28.95 -14.62 35.93
N GLY A 522 -28.03 -15.24 36.66
CA GLY A 522 -27.56 -16.59 36.39
C GLY A 522 -26.98 -16.79 34.98
N ILE A 523 -26.87 -18.04 34.57
CA ILE A 523 -26.17 -18.44 33.32
C ILE A 523 -27.00 -18.10 32.06
N SER A 524 -28.33 -18.19 32.13
CA SER A 524 -29.19 -18.13 30.94
C SER A 524 -30.01 -16.85 30.79
N ALA A 525 -30.10 -16.00 31.83
CA ALA A 525 -30.94 -14.79 31.79
C ALA A 525 -30.12 -13.49 31.82
N THR A 526 -28.79 -13.56 31.95
CA THR A 526 -27.88 -12.42 31.92
C THR A 526 -27.93 -11.68 30.58
N ARG A 527 -28.13 -10.36 30.62
CA ARG A 527 -28.35 -9.53 29.43
C ARG A 527 -28.03 -8.05 29.66
N LEU A 528 -27.58 -7.38 28.61
CA LEU A 528 -27.51 -5.92 28.52
C LEU A 528 -28.84 -5.37 27.99
N LEU A 529 -29.39 -4.39 28.70
CA LEU A 529 -30.58 -3.62 28.34
C LEU A 529 -30.19 -2.17 28.08
N VAL A 530 -30.96 -1.49 27.23
CA VAL A 530 -30.76 -0.09 26.85
C VAL A 530 -32.00 0.73 27.19
N ASP A 531 -31.83 1.97 27.62
CA ASP A 531 -32.94 2.91 27.75
C ASP A 531 -33.55 3.11 26.34
N PRO A 532 -34.87 2.94 26.14
CA PRO A 532 -35.51 3.07 24.84
C PRO A 532 -35.25 4.41 24.14
N TYR A 533 -35.01 5.47 24.92
CA TYR A 533 -34.61 6.77 24.39
C TYR A 533 -33.24 6.69 23.70
N TYR A 534 -32.31 5.86 24.17
CA TYR A 534 -30.96 5.75 23.62
C TYR A 534 -30.76 4.57 22.65
N ASP A 535 -31.81 3.80 22.33
CA ASP A 535 -31.76 2.75 21.29
C ASP A 535 -31.78 3.37 19.88
N PRO A 536 -30.70 3.26 19.09
CA PRO A 536 -30.63 3.87 17.76
C PRO A 536 -31.63 3.24 16.76
N ASN A 537 -32.08 2.01 17.00
CA ASN A 537 -33.03 1.34 16.11
C ASN A 537 -34.40 2.00 16.12
N HIS A 538 -34.85 2.57 17.24
CA HIS A 538 -36.12 3.30 17.30
C HIS A 538 -36.12 4.51 16.38
N LYS A 539 -34.96 5.16 16.21
CA LYS A 539 -34.80 6.29 15.28
C LYS A 539 -34.72 5.82 13.83
N LEU A 540 -33.87 4.84 13.53
CA LEU A 540 -33.59 4.43 12.15
C LEU A 540 -34.73 3.60 11.54
N TYR A 541 -35.35 2.73 12.34
CA TYR A 541 -36.32 1.73 11.87
C TYR A 541 -37.69 1.84 12.52
N GLY A 542 -37.91 2.82 13.41
CA GLY A 542 -39.09 2.95 14.26
C GLY A 542 -40.43 2.66 13.57
N PRO A 543 -40.84 3.45 12.56
CA PRO A 543 -42.15 3.27 11.91
C PRO A 543 -42.32 1.95 11.15
N LEU A 544 -41.21 1.31 10.76
CA LEU A 544 -41.20 0.10 9.95
C LEU A 544 -41.20 -1.16 10.81
N MET A 545 -40.57 -1.10 11.99
CA MET A 545 -40.19 -2.27 12.76
C MET A 545 -40.81 -2.32 14.16
N TYR A 546 -41.27 -1.20 14.71
CA TYR A 546 -41.70 -1.09 16.11
C TYR A 546 -43.16 -0.62 16.24
N GLY A 547 -43.81 -1.07 17.32
CA GLY A 547 -45.20 -0.72 17.61
C GLY A 547 -45.38 0.71 18.14
N PRO A 548 -46.59 1.31 18.04
CA PRO A 548 -46.86 2.66 18.56
C PRO A 548 -46.58 2.84 20.06
N GLU A 549 -46.76 1.78 20.86
CA GLU A 549 -46.50 1.80 22.31
C GLU A 549 -45.00 1.89 22.61
N GLU A 550 -44.17 1.07 21.96
CA GLU A 550 -42.70 1.10 22.10
C GLU A 550 -42.14 2.46 21.67
N LEU A 551 -42.63 3.00 20.54
CA LEU A 551 -42.24 4.31 20.04
C LEU A 551 -42.71 5.47 20.93
N ALA A 552 -43.76 5.29 21.72
CA ALA A 552 -44.19 6.29 22.69
C ALA A 552 -43.24 6.32 23.90
N ILE A 553 -42.79 5.14 24.37
CA ILE A 553 -41.85 5.01 25.47
C ILE A 553 -40.48 5.59 25.08
N ALA A 554 -40.02 5.35 23.85
CA ALA A 554 -38.73 5.82 23.33
C ALA A 554 -38.57 7.35 23.19
N LYS A 555 -39.56 8.16 23.61
CA LYS A 555 -39.54 9.63 23.50
C LYS A 555 -39.19 10.35 24.79
N GLU A 556 -39.16 9.64 25.92
CA GLU A 556 -38.97 10.24 27.24
C GLU A 556 -37.92 9.46 28.03
N THR A 557 -36.99 10.17 28.67
CA THR A 557 -36.02 9.59 29.61
C THR A 557 -36.62 9.47 31.02
N GLY A 558 -35.90 8.81 31.94
CA GLY A 558 -36.22 8.82 33.37
C GLY A 558 -37.42 7.96 33.78
N LYS A 559 -37.81 6.98 32.94
CA LYS A 559 -38.98 6.12 33.17
C LYS A 559 -38.68 4.83 33.94
N GLY A 560 -37.41 4.49 34.10
CA GLY A 560 -36.97 3.20 34.66
C GLY A 560 -37.35 1.99 33.80
N VAL A 561 -37.60 2.23 32.51
CA VAL A 561 -37.89 1.20 31.51
C VAL A 561 -36.63 1.00 30.68
N PHE A 562 -36.19 -0.25 30.57
CA PHE A 562 -35.07 -0.65 29.71
C PHE A 562 -35.53 -1.77 28.78
N THR A 563 -35.16 -1.71 27.51
CA THR A 563 -35.54 -2.68 26.47
C THR A 563 -34.36 -3.52 26.03
N LEU A 564 -34.64 -4.62 25.32
CA LEU A 564 -33.60 -5.47 24.74
C LEU A 564 -32.78 -4.68 23.71
N ALA A 565 -31.46 -4.75 23.80
CA ALA A 565 -30.59 -4.28 22.74
C ALA A 565 -30.67 -5.25 21.55
N ARG A 566 -31.16 -4.79 20.40
CA ARG A 566 -31.41 -5.62 19.21
C ARG A 566 -30.62 -5.13 17.99
N GLN A 567 -30.28 -6.06 17.11
CA GLN A 567 -29.92 -5.75 15.72
C GLN A 567 -31.12 -6.05 14.82
N VAL A 568 -31.38 -5.19 13.85
CA VAL A 568 -32.38 -5.43 12.82
C VAL A 568 -31.81 -6.38 11.75
N ILE A 569 -32.58 -7.41 11.38
CA ILE A 569 -32.17 -8.45 10.43
C ILE A 569 -32.94 -8.35 9.11
N SER A 570 -34.25 -8.14 9.17
CA SER A 570 -35.07 -7.90 7.97
C SER A 570 -36.40 -7.25 8.35
N GLY A 571 -36.98 -6.50 7.42
CA GLY A 571 -38.38 -6.08 7.52
C GLY A 571 -39.36 -7.25 7.42
N GLU A 572 -40.65 -6.93 7.39
CA GLU A 572 -41.67 -7.90 6.98
C GLU A 572 -41.42 -8.32 5.53
N LEU A 573 -41.44 -9.61 5.25
CA LEU A 573 -41.24 -10.18 3.91
C LEU A 573 -42.48 -10.98 3.49
N HIS A 574 -42.81 -10.92 2.21
CA HIS A 574 -43.86 -11.73 1.61
C HIS A 574 -43.24 -12.69 0.60
N MET A 575 -43.17 -13.97 0.95
CA MET A 575 -42.55 -15.01 0.12
C MET A 575 -43.48 -15.36 -1.06
N PRO A 576 -43.10 -15.07 -2.33
CA PRO A 576 -44.05 -15.16 -3.44
C PRO A 576 -44.48 -16.59 -3.78
N ALA A 577 -43.58 -17.57 -3.73
CA ALA A 577 -43.89 -18.93 -4.15
C ALA A 577 -44.71 -19.70 -3.09
N THR A 578 -44.49 -19.42 -1.80
CA THR A 578 -45.19 -20.11 -0.70
C THR A 578 -46.40 -19.34 -0.16
N GLY A 579 -46.50 -18.03 -0.43
CA GLY A 579 -47.50 -17.14 0.15
C GLY A 579 -47.29 -16.88 1.65
N GLN A 580 -46.13 -17.22 2.19
CA GLN A 580 -45.78 -17.02 3.59
C GLN A 580 -45.45 -15.54 3.87
N THR A 581 -46.06 -14.95 4.90
CA THR A 581 -45.60 -13.68 5.46
C THR A 581 -44.63 -13.96 6.61
N VAL A 582 -43.38 -13.49 6.45
CA VAL A 582 -42.36 -13.52 7.51
C VAL A 582 -42.39 -12.18 8.23
N PRO A 583 -42.64 -12.16 9.56
CA PRO A 583 -42.67 -10.91 10.31
C PRO A 583 -41.27 -10.27 10.39
N PRO A 584 -41.19 -8.96 10.74
CA PRO A 584 -39.93 -8.29 11.04
C PRO A 584 -39.00 -9.12 11.93
N GLN A 585 -37.75 -9.29 11.51
CA GLN A 585 -36.75 -10.10 12.19
C GLN A 585 -35.75 -9.23 12.95
N PHE A 586 -35.49 -9.63 14.19
CA PHE A 586 -34.50 -9.02 15.08
C PHE A 586 -33.57 -10.09 15.65
N TRP A 587 -32.33 -9.69 15.92
CA TRP A 587 -31.38 -10.47 16.69
C TRP A 587 -31.20 -9.82 18.06
N ASP A 588 -31.42 -10.58 19.14
CA ASP A 588 -31.16 -10.11 20.50
C ASP A 588 -29.66 -10.13 20.78
N THR A 589 -28.99 -9.02 20.46
CA THR A 589 -27.56 -8.86 20.70
C THR A 589 -27.25 -8.48 22.16
N GLY A 590 -28.25 -8.09 22.95
CA GLY A 590 -28.09 -7.79 24.38
C GLY A 590 -27.93 -9.03 25.26
N THR A 591 -28.40 -10.21 24.82
CA THR A 591 -28.18 -11.46 25.55
C THR A 591 -26.69 -11.77 25.68
N MET A 592 -26.20 -11.97 26.91
CA MET A 592 -24.79 -12.29 27.18
C MET A 592 -24.61 -13.81 27.18
N LEU A 593 -23.63 -14.32 26.44
CA LEU A 593 -23.39 -15.76 26.35
C LEU A 593 -22.46 -16.24 27.47
N TYR A 594 -22.89 -17.22 28.27
CA TYR A 594 -22.00 -17.87 29.24
C TYR A 594 -21.06 -18.86 28.55
N GLY A 595 -19.76 -18.77 28.81
CA GLY A 595 -18.78 -19.71 28.25
C GLY A 595 -17.33 -19.23 28.41
N ILE A 596 -16.39 -19.96 27.83
CA ILE A 596 -14.97 -19.66 27.93
C ILE A 596 -14.49 -18.98 26.64
N SER A 597 -13.91 -17.79 26.73
CA SER A 597 -13.36 -17.04 25.59
C SER A 597 -11.85 -17.23 25.40
N ASN A 598 -11.23 -18.12 26.17
CA ASN A 598 -9.81 -18.45 26.06
C ASN A 598 -9.58 -19.46 24.90
N PRO A 599 -8.88 -19.09 23.81
CA PRO A 599 -8.65 -19.98 22.67
C PRO A 599 -7.85 -21.25 23.00
N ASP A 600 -7.11 -21.26 24.12
CA ASP A 600 -6.34 -22.43 24.55
C ASP A 600 -7.19 -23.47 25.32
N SER A 601 -8.49 -23.19 25.52
CA SER A 601 -9.42 -24.09 26.21
C SER A 601 -10.12 -25.05 25.24
N ASP A 602 -10.33 -26.30 25.65
CA ASP A 602 -11.16 -27.27 24.90
C ASP A 602 -12.64 -26.84 24.85
N GLU A 603 -13.08 -25.97 25.77
CA GLU A 603 -14.44 -25.41 25.85
C GLU A 603 -14.54 -24.01 25.22
N TYR A 604 -13.58 -23.63 24.37
CA TYR A 604 -13.53 -22.30 23.75
C TYR A 604 -14.77 -22.01 22.90
N ASP A 605 -15.47 -20.91 23.21
CA ASP A 605 -16.45 -20.28 22.36
C ASP A 605 -16.07 -18.81 22.15
N SER A 606 -15.73 -18.46 20.91
CA SER A 606 -15.33 -17.09 20.53
C SER A 606 -16.39 -16.03 20.82
N ARG A 607 -17.65 -16.42 21.02
CA ARG A 607 -18.79 -15.54 21.33
C ARG A 607 -19.06 -15.39 22.82
N ALA A 608 -18.42 -16.17 23.69
CA ALA A 608 -18.70 -16.17 25.13
C ALA A 608 -18.45 -14.78 25.73
N ASP A 609 -19.42 -14.22 26.43
CA ASP A 609 -19.32 -12.87 27.00
C ASP A 609 -18.99 -12.89 28.50
N PHE A 610 -19.36 -13.94 29.24
CA PHE A 610 -19.12 -13.99 30.67
C PHE A 610 -18.91 -15.40 31.21
N PHE A 611 -18.20 -15.50 32.33
CA PHE A 611 -17.95 -16.76 33.03
C PHE A 611 -17.77 -16.55 34.53
N GLN A 612 -18.07 -17.59 35.31
CA GLN A 612 -17.95 -17.56 36.76
C GLN A 612 -16.63 -18.18 37.20
N GLY A 613 -15.83 -17.43 37.95
CA GLY A 613 -14.65 -17.90 38.67
C GLY A 613 -14.94 -18.23 40.14
N ASP A 614 -13.88 -18.44 40.93
CA ASP A 614 -14.00 -18.67 42.37
C ASP A 614 -14.26 -17.36 43.13
N GLY A 615 -15.53 -17.05 43.38
CA GLY A 615 -15.97 -15.86 44.10
C GLY A 615 -16.09 -14.58 43.25
N PHE A 616 -15.94 -14.68 41.92
CA PHE A 616 -16.10 -13.55 41.00
C PHE A 616 -16.76 -13.97 39.69
N VAL A 617 -17.20 -12.98 38.92
CA VAL A 617 -17.70 -13.14 37.54
C VAL A 617 -16.94 -12.19 36.64
N GLU A 618 -16.44 -12.70 35.52
CA GLU A 618 -15.79 -11.92 34.47
C GLU A 618 -16.77 -11.71 33.33
N ILE A 619 -16.78 -10.50 32.77
CA ILE A 619 -17.69 -10.09 31.70
C ILE A 619 -16.91 -9.28 30.69
N ARG A 620 -17.18 -9.46 29.40
CA ARG A 620 -16.75 -8.57 28.32
C ARG A 620 -17.97 -8.03 27.58
N ILE A 621 -17.95 -6.74 27.27
CA ILE A 621 -19.06 -6.01 26.62
C ILE A 621 -18.50 -5.36 25.36
N PRO A 622 -18.97 -5.75 24.15
CA PRO A 622 -18.57 -5.09 22.91
C PRO A 622 -18.81 -3.58 22.97
N TRP A 623 -17.82 -2.77 22.55
CA TRP A 623 -17.94 -1.30 22.59
C TRP A 623 -19.20 -0.79 21.88
N MET A 624 -19.54 -1.36 20.72
CA MET A 624 -20.71 -0.95 19.94
C MET A 624 -22.04 -1.20 20.67
N LEU A 625 -22.13 -2.19 21.57
CA LEU A 625 -23.35 -2.40 22.38
C LEU A 625 -23.62 -1.26 23.36
N LEU A 626 -22.58 -0.49 23.69
CA LEU A 626 -22.66 0.71 24.52
C LEU A 626 -22.73 1.99 23.66
N ASN A 627 -23.14 1.88 22.39
CA ASN A 627 -23.23 2.97 21.43
C ASN A 627 -21.92 3.74 21.20
N PHE A 628 -20.76 3.09 21.34
CA PHE A 628 -19.49 3.66 20.88
C PHE A 628 -19.39 3.59 19.36
N ALA A 629 -19.19 4.76 18.76
CA ALA A 629 -18.92 4.90 17.33
C ALA A 629 -17.42 4.80 17.01
N ASP A 630 -16.58 5.24 17.95
CA ASP A 630 -15.13 5.08 17.92
C ASP A 630 -14.58 5.05 19.35
N PRO A 631 -14.37 3.85 19.93
CA PRO A 631 -13.85 3.74 21.28
C PRO A 631 -12.39 4.21 21.39
N SER A 632 -11.63 4.25 20.27
CA SER A 632 -10.23 4.70 20.23
C SER A 632 -10.05 6.17 20.62
N SER A 633 -11.09 6.99 20.42
CA SER A 633 -11.11 8.40 20.81
C SER A 633 -12.17 8.74 21.87
N GLY A 634 -12.88 7.72 22.40
CA GLY A 634 -13.99 7.92 23.34
C GLY A 634 -15.23 8.53 22.69
N LYS A 635 -15.45 8.28 21.40
CA LYS A 635 -16.59 8.82 20.66
C LYS A 635 -17.79 7.88 20.73
N ILE A 636 -18.91 8.41 21.21
CA ILE A 636 -20.19 7.72 21.28
C ILE A 636 -21.24 8.43 20.42
N LEU A 637 -22.34 7.75 20.14
CA LEU A 637 -23.55 8.42 19.63
C LEU A 637 -24.00 9.46 20.67
N ASP A 638 -24.16 10.72 20.30
CA ASP A 638 -24.73 11.75 21.18
C ASP A 638 -26.26 11.62 21.22
N ASP A 639 -26.92 12.43 22.05
CA ASP A 639 -28.37 12.59 22.00
C ASP A 639 -28.81 12.95 20.58
N PHE A 640 -29.48 11.99 19.95
CA PHE A 640 -29.90 12.05 18.55
C PHE A 640 -31.38 12.46 18.40
N HIS A 641 -32.11 12.71 19.48
CA HIS A 641 -33.53 13.08 19.41
C HIS A 641 -33.72 14.48 18.84
N GLY A 642 -34.63 14.58 17.86
CA GLY A 642 -34.90 15.85 17.17
C GLY A 642 -33.74 16.36 16.29
N ARG A 643 -32.70 15.54 16.05
CA ARG A 643 -31.54 15.87 15.22
C ARG A 643 -31.47 15.00 13.97
N GLU A 644 -30.82 15.47 12.92
CA GLU A 644 -30.56 14.68 11.71
C GLU A 644 -29.40 13.70 11.95
N GLY A 645 -29.50 12.47 11.39
CA GLY A 645 -28.46 11.43 11.51
C GLY A 645 -28.11 11.04 12.95
N PHE A 646 -26.94 10.45 13.14
CA PHE A 646 -26.41 10.14 14.47
C PHE A 646 -25.25 11.10 14.80
N PRO A 647 -25.49 12.20 15.53
CA PRO A 647 -24.41 13.07 15.98
C PRO A 647 -23.47 12.30 16.91
N HIS A 648 -22.21 12.70 16.94
CA HIS A 648 -21.20 12.11 17.82
C HIS A 648 -20.77 13.08 18.90
N ARG A 649 -20.51 12.56 20.10
CA ARG A 649 -19.82 13.31 21.17
C ARG A 649 -18.60 12.53 21.64
N VAL A 650 -17.60 13.27 22.11
CA VAL A 650 -16.42 12.69 22.76
C VAL A 650 -16.62 12.74 24.27
N ILE A 651 -16.47 11.59 24.93
CA ILE A 651 -16.48 11.44 26.38
C ILE A 651 -15.10 10.98 26.86
N GLN A 652 -14.79 11.27 28.13
CA GLN A 652 -13.52 10.84 28.76
C GLN A 652 -13.73 9.78 29.84
N GLU A 653 -14.97 9.59 30.27
CA GLU A 653 -15.32 8.72 31.38
C GLU A 653 -16.66 8.04 31.09
N VAL A 654 -16.77 6.77 31.49
CA VAL A 654 -18.04 6.03 31.62
C VAL A 654 -18.24 5.76 33.10
N HIS A 655 -19.45 5.91 33.63
CA HIS A 655 -19.73 5.66 35.04
C HIS A 655 -20.43 4.30 35.19
N ILE A 656 -19.86 3.42 36.00
CA ILE A 656 -20.27 2.01 36.08
C ILE A 656 -20.56 1.67 37.53
N GLY A 657 -21.75 1.16 37.82
CA GLY A 657 -22.12 0.70 39.16
C GLY A 657 -22.18 -0.82 39.29
N PHE A 658 -22.23 -1.31 40.51
CA PHE A 658 -22.47 -2.71 40.82
C PHE A 658 -23.27 -2.82 42.12
N GLY A 659 -24.39 -3.53 42.08
CA GLY A 659 -25.20 -3.76 43.27
C GLY A 659 -26.24 -4.85 43.09
N ARG A 660 -26.79 -5.32 44.20
CA ARG A 660 -27.84 -6.34 44.21
C ARG A 660 -29.20 -5.72 43.85
N GLU A 661 -30.04 -6.47 43.15
CA GLU A 661 -31.43 -6.12 42.94
C GLU A 661 -32.15 -5.88 44.28
N GLY A 662 -32.90 -4.78 44.37
CA GLY A 662 -33.63 -4.39 45.58
C GLY A 662 -32.76 -3.79 46.69
N ALA A 663 -31.54 -3.34 46.38
CA ALA A 663 -30.68 -2.65 47.35
C ALA A 663 -31.39 -1.42 47.97
N GLU A 664 -31.33 -1.30 49.30
CA GLU A 664 -31.99 -0.19 50.03
C GLU A 664 -31.36 1.18 49.72
N GLN A 665 -30.06 1.20 49.43
CA GLN A 665 -29.31 2.41 49.10
C GLN A 665 -29.10 2.50 47.59
N PRO A 666 -29.11 3.71 46.99
CA PRO A 666 -28.80 3.87 45.58
C PRO A 666 -27.40 3.35 45.23
N ILE A 667 -27.30 2.54 44.18
CA ILE A 667 -26.04 1.98 43.67
C ILE A 667 -25.10 3.12 43.28
N ASP A 668 -23.88 3.08 43.80
CA ASP A 668 -22.83 4.03 43.43
C ASP A 668 -22.30 3.72 42.03
N MET A 669 -21.93 4.76 41.28
CA MET A 669 -21.48 4.65 39.89
C MET A 669 -20.16 5.41 39.70
N PRO A 670 -19.03 4.86 40.20
CA PRO A 670 -17.71 5.46 40.03
C PRO A 670 -17.35 5.65 38.55
N ALA A 671 -16.55 6.69 38.28
CA ALA A 671 -16.06 7.00 36.94
C ALA A 671 -14.91 6.07 36.55
N TYR A 672 -15.00 5.50 35.35
CA TYR A 672 -13.92 4.81 34.66
C TYR A 672 -13.41 5.69 33.52
N THR A 673 -12.16 6.13 33.62
CA THR A 673 -11.50 6.92 32.58
C THR A 673 -11.27 6.07 31.34
N LEU A 674 -11.80 6.53 30.21
CA LEU A 674 -11.67 5.84 28.94
C LEU A 674 -10.23 5.89 28.41
N PRO A 675 -9.80 4.85 27.70
CA PRO A 675 -8.50 4.84 27.06
C PRO A 675 -8.54 5.67 25.78
N GLN A 676 -7.38 6.18 25.37
CA GLN A 676 -7.18 6.74 24.04
C GLN A 676 -6.05 5.98 23.35
N TRP A 677 -6.29 5.53 22.12
CA TRP A 677 -5.29 4.77 21.40
C TRP A 677 -5.25 5.08 19.90
N SER A 678 -4.07 4.83 19.34
CA SER A 678 -3.88 4.60 17.91
C SER A 678 -3.24 3.22 17.73
N ILE A 679 -3.55 2.54 16.64
CA ILE A 679 -2.94 1.25 16.35
C ILE A 679 -1.56 1.48 15.75
N ALA A 680 -0.53 0.92 16.41
CA ALA A 680 0.83 0.91 15.89
C ALA A 680 1.26 -0.49 15.42
N ALA A 681 0.76 -1.55 16.07
CA ALA A 681 1.01 -2.95 15.73
C ALA A 681 -0.11 -3.82 16.30
N ALA A 682 -0.45 -4.90 15.59
CA ALA A 682 -1.37 -5.94 16.06
C ALA A 682 -0.76 -7.32 15.79
N ALA A 683 -0.97 -8.25 16.71
CA ALA A 683 -0.50 -9.64 16.59
C ALA A 683 -1.56 -10.48 15.86
N GLN A 684 -1.16 -11.19 14.81
CA GLN A 684 -2.04 -12.12 14.11
C GLN A 684 -2.16 -13.44 14.92
N ARG A 685 -3.37 -13.97 15.02
CA ARG A 685 -3.64 -15.34 15.49
C ARG A 685 -4.47 -16.13 14.46
N PHE A 686 -4.36 -17.46 14.50
CA PHE A 686 -5.27 -18.33 13.75
C PHE A 686 -6.59 -18.45 14.52
N LYS A 687 -7.69 -18.52 13.76
CA LYS A 687 -8.99 -18.96 14.30
C LYS A 687 -9.11 -20.47 14.21
N LEU A 688 -9.97 -21.09 15.02
CA LEU A 688 -10.21 -22.54 14.94
C LEU A 688 -10.63 -23.02 13.54
N SER A 689 -11.28 -22.14 12.76
CA SER A 689 -11.66 -22.42 11.38
C SER A 689 -10.47 -22.69 10.46
N TYR A 690 -9.30 -22.10 10.72
CA TYR A 690 -8.07 -22.36 9.96
C TYR A 690 -7.62 -23.81 10.12
N ASP A 691 -7.61 -24.34 11.34
CA ASP A 691 -7.16 -25.72 11.60
C ASP A 691 -8.16 -26.75 11.08
N LEU A 692 -9.47 -26.48 11.20
CA LEU A 692 -10.52 -27.34 10.66
C LEU A 692 -10.47 -27.42 9.13
N LEU A 693 -10.29 -26.28 8.45
CA LEU A 693 -10.07 -26.28 7.00
C LEU A 693 -8.73 -26.90 6.64
N GLY A 694 -7.68 -26.70 7.44
CA GLY A 694 -6.37 -27.32 7.24
C GLY A 694 -6.40 -28.85 7.27
N ALA A 695 -7.34 -29.44 8.02
CA ALA A 695 -7.59 -30.87 8.02
C ALA A 695 -8.36 -31.34 6.78
N ALA A 696 -9.20 -30.49 6.18
CA ALA A 696 -10.08 -30.85 5.07
C ALA A 696 -9.47 -30.55 3.68
N PHE A 697 -8.87 -29.37 3.49
CA PHE A 697 -8.35 -28.87 2.21
C PHE A 697 -7.48 -29.87 1.43
N PRO A 698 -6.55 -30.63 2.05
CA PRO A 698 -5.76 -31.63 1.33
C PRO A 698 -6.58 -32.71 0.60
N ASP A 699 -7.82 -32.96 1.02
CA ASP A 699 -8.72 -33.94 0.38
C ASP A 699 -9.42 -33.38 -0.88
N TYR A 700 -9.41 -32.06 -1.07
CA TYR A 700 -10.04 -31.36 -2.20
C TYR A 700 -9.00 -30.79 -3.17
N ALA A 701 -7.96 -30.15 -2.65
CA ALA A 701 -6.94 -29.48 -3.42
C ALA A 701 -6.13 -30.50 -4.24
N THR A 702 -6.49 -30.66 -5.51
CA THR A 702 -5.74 -31.51 -6.43
C THR A 702 -4.58 -30.71 -7.01
N TYR A 703 -3.36 -31.20 -6.84
CA TYR A 703 -2.17 -30.63 -7.47
C TYR A 703 -1.76 -31.45 -8.69
N PRO A 704 -1.26 -30.78 -9.75
CA PRO A 704 -0.68 -31.46 -10.91
C PRO A 704 0.75 -31.91 -10.60
N ILE A 705 0.94 -32.76 -9.56
CA ILE A 705 2.24 -33.31 -9.18
C ILE A 705 2.12 -34.82 -8.94
N ASN A 706 2.99 -35.58 -9.61
CA ASN A 706 2.97 -37.03 -9.66
C ASN A 706 3.91 -37.63 -8.58
N THR A 707 3.35 -38.43 -7.67
CA THR A 707 3.96 -39.29 -6.63
C THR A 707 4.29 -38.73 -5.23
N ASP A 708 3.85 -39.47 -4.21
CA ASP A 708 4.09 -39.21 -2.77
C ASP A 708 5.56 -39.10 -2.37
N ALA A 709 6.49 -39.67 -3.15
CA ALA A 709 7.90 -39.71 -2.80
C ALA A 709 8.61 -38.38 -3.10
N GLU A 710 8.32 -37.80 -4.27
CA GLU A 710 8.84 -36.49 -4.67
C GLU A 710 8.22 -35.37 -3.84
N MET A 711 6.91 -35.46 -3.56
CA MET A 711 6.21 -34.57 -2.63
C MET A 711 6.81 -34.61 -1.21
N ARG A 712 7.13 -35.80 -0.68
CA ARG A 712 7.74 -35.94 0.66
C ARG A 712 9.15 -35.36 0.73
N GLU A 713 9.97 -35.57 -0.31
CA GLU A 713 11.33 -35.03 -0.35
C GLU A 713 11.33 -33.51 -0.60
N ALA A 714 10.46 -33.01 -1.48
CA ALA A 714 10.28 -31.58 -1.71
C ALA A 714 9.73 -30.87 -0.47
N ALA A 715 8.79 -31.49 0.27
CA ALA A 715 8.31 -30.99 1.56
C ALA A 715 9.42 -30.94 2.62
N ARG A 716 10.29 -31.97 2.70
CA ARG A 716 11.48 -31.94 3.57
C ARG A 716 12.45 -30.80 3.23
N LEU A 717 12.66 -30.55 1.93
CA LEU A 717 13.53 -29.47 1.46
C LEU A 717 12.90 -28.09 1.65
N ARG A 718 11.57 -27.98 1.60
CA ARG A 718 10.81 -26.74 1.82
C ARG A 718 11.14 -26.13 3.18
N ASP A 719 11.14 -26.91 4.26
CA ASP A 719 11.41 -26.38 5.60
C ASP A 719 12.84 -25.86 5.73
N THR A 720 13.80 -26.54 5.09
CA THR A 720 15.21 -26.09 5.04
C THR A 720 15.35 -24.78 4.24
N ARG A 721 14.63 -24.65 3.12
CA ARG A 721 14.57 -23.42 2.29
C ARG A 721 13.90 -22.26 3.02
N LEU A 722 12.80 -22.53 3.71
CA LEU A 722 12.10 -21.53 4.54
C LEU A 722 12.97 -21.08 5.71
N LEU A 723 13.72 -21.98 6.35
CA LEU A 723 14.72 -21.64 7.35
C LEU A 723 15.82 -20.74 6.77
N TYR A 724 16.28 -21.01 5.55
CA TYR A 724 17.26 -20.17 4.85
C TYR A 724 16.69 -18.76 4.56
N VAL A 725 15.46 -18.66 4.04
CA VAL A 725 14.82 -17.35 3.79
C VAL A 725 14.51 -16.61 5.07
N ARG A 726 14.03 -17.29 6.11
CA ARG A 726 13.85 -16.69 7.44
C ARG A 726 15.18 -16.23 8.02
N PHE A 727 16.28 -16.95 7.80
CA PHE A 727 17.61 -16.51 8.19
C PHE A 727 18.05 -15.28 7.37
N GLU A 728 17.80 -15.24 6.06
CA GLU A 728 18.07 -14.09 5.18
C GLU A 728 17.20 -12.86 5.55
N GLN A 729 15.97 -13.06 6.02
CA GLN A 729 15.06 -12.00 6.47
C GLN A 729 15.35 -11.55 7.92
N ALA A 730 15.71 -12.47 8.82
CA ALA A 730 16.01 -12.19 10.23
C ALA A 730 17.39 -11.54 10.39
N VAL A 731 18.35 -11.92 9.56
CA VAL A 731 19.62 -11.22 9.43
C VAL A 731 19.39 -10.11 8.43
N LYS A 732 18.95 -8.94 8.90
CA LYS A 732 18.85 -7.76 8.04
C LYS A 732 20.16 -7.61 7.27
N VAL A 733 20.11 -7.09 6.06
CA VAL A 733 21.35 -6.72 5.34
C VAL A 733 22.22 -5.84 6.25
N SER A 734 21.63 -5.04 7.15
CA SER A 734 22.34 -4.30 8.20
C SER A 734 23.06 -5.17 9.23
N ASP A 735 22.52 -6.33 9.61
CA ASP A 735 23.09 -7.26 10.60
C ASP A 735 24.16 -8.15 9.97
N PHE A 736 23.95 -8.59 8.72
CA PHE A 736 25.02 -9.18 7.93
C PHE A 736 26.13 -8.15 7.70
N VAL A 737 25.78 -6.90 7.38
CA VAL A 737 26.72 -5.77 7.31
C VAL A 737 27.33 -5.47 8.67
N LEU A 738 26.66 -5.68 9.81
CA LEU A 738 27.21 -5.50 11.16
C LEU A 738 28.16 -6.62 11.54
N ILE A 739 27.88 -7.86 11.15
CA ILE A 739 28.79 -9.01 11.27
C ILE A 739 29.98 -8.81 10.34
N LEU A 740 29.74 -8.36 9.11
CA LEU A 740 30.78 -7.97 8.16
C LEU A 740 31.54 -6.75 8.66
N LEU A 741 30.91 -5.80 9.36
CA LEU A 741 31.49 -4.63 10.03
C LEU A 741 32.29 -5.05 11.24
N GLY A 742 31.86 -6.05 12.00
CA GLY A 742 32.57 -6.62 13.13
C GLY A 742 33.80 -7.39 12.67
N LEU A 743 33.66 -8.18 11.60
CA LEU A 743 34.78 -8.84 10.92
C LEU A 743 35.69 -7.83 10.22
N THR A 744 35.15 -6.76 9.63
CA THR A 744 35.97 -5.66 9.08
C THR A 744 36.53 -4.76 10.15
N LEU A 745 35.97 -4.69 11.35
CA LEU A 745 36.52 -3.98 12.51
C LEU A 745 37.65 -4.80 13.12
N LEU A 746 37.48 -6.12 13.26
CA LEU A 746 38.57 -7.04 13.62
C LEU A 746 39.68 -6.99 12.57
N LEU A 747 39.33 -6.97 11.29
CA LEU A 747 40.28 -6.75 10.20
C LEU A 747 40.84 -5.33 10.22
N ALA A 748 40.10 -4.31 10.63
CA ALA A 748 40.56 -2.92 10.73
C ALA A 748 41.47 -2.74 11.92
N VAL A 749 41.30 -3.49 13.01
CA VAL A 749 42.22 -3.56 14.15
C VAL A 749 43.48 -4.30 13.73
N TYR A 750 43.35 -5.43 13.04
CA TYR A 750 44.49 -6.13 12.45
C TYR A 750 45.23 -5.25 11.43
N LEU A 751 44.50 -4.62 10.51
CA LEU A 751 45.00 -3.67 9.54
C LEU A 751 45.48 -2.39 10.22
N PHE A 752 44.97 -1.99 11.38
CA PHE A 752 45.46 -0.84 12.16
C PHE A 752 46.79 -1.19 12.80
N LEU A 753 46.98 -2.41 13.30
CA LEU A 753 48.28 -2.88 13.76
C LEU A 753 49.28 -2.98 12.59
N VAL A 754 48.81 -3.45 11.43
CA VAL A 754 49.61 -3.45 10.19
C VAL A 754 49.82 -2.03 9.65
N LEU A 755 48.84 -1.14 9.77
CA LEU A 755 48.88 0.26 9.35
C LEU A 755 49.62 1.10 10.35
N LEU A 756 49.79 0.69 11.60
CA LEU A 756 50.67 1.29 12.58
C LEU A 756 52.11 0.95 12.19
N ALA A 757 52.36 -0.30 11.80
CA ALA A 757 53.63 -0.69 11.18
C ALA A 757 53.87 0.03 9.83
N ILE A 758 52.83 0.22 9.01
CA ILE A 758 52.91 1.05 7.80
C ILE A 758 52.99 2.53 8.16
N ASN A 759 52.38 3.04 9.21
CA ASN A 759 52.38 4.44 9.65
C ASN A 759 53.76 4.81 10.19
N ILE A 760 54.46 3.87 10.81
CA ILE A 760 55.88 4.03 11.09
C ILE A 760 56.67 4.22 9.78
N ARG A 761 56.32 3.48 8.71
CA ARG A 761 56.89 3.66 7.36
C ARG A 761 56.37 4.89 6.60
N LEU A 762 55.09 5.22 6.71
CA LEU A 762 54.41 6.33 6.06
C LEU A 762 54.74 7.62 6.77
N ASN A 763 55.03 7.63 8.07
CA ASN A 763 55.65 8.77 8.76
C ASN A 763 57.05 9.04 8.23
N ALA A 764 57.80 8.00 7.83
CA ALA A 764 59.07 8.22 7.14
C ALA A 764 58.85 8.81 5.73
N ILE A 765 57.79 8.38 5.01
CA ILE A 765 57.44 8.91 3.68
C ILE A 765 56.80 10.30 3.75
N THR A 766 55.88 10.58 4.67
CA THR A 766 55.26 11.90 4.89
C THR A 766 56.24 12.88 5.49
N ARG A 767 57.23 12.47 6.29
CA ARG A 767 58.35 13.36 6.62
C ARG A 767 59.11 13.79 5.38
N LYS A 768 59.31 12.87 4.43
CA LYS A 768 59.94 13.17 3.13
C LYS A 768 59.05 14.07 2.27
N GLU A 769 57.77 13.73 2.07
CA GLU A 769 56.81 14.53 1.28
C GLU A 769 56.53 15.90 1.91
N ARG A 770 56.46 16.00 3.24
CA ARG A 770 56.29 17.26 3.97
C ARG A 770 57.53 18.14 3.84
N SER A 771 58.72 17.56 3.95
CA SER A 771 59.97 18.27 3.67
C SER A 771 60.00 18.78 2.23
N GLU A 772 59.57 17.98 1.26
CA GLU A 772 59.48 18.39 -0.14
C GLU A 772 58.39 19.46 -0.40
N TRP A 773 57.24 19.37 0.27
CA TRP A 773 56.17 20.37 0.20
C TRP A 773 56.58 21.70 0.84
N GLU A 774 57.23 21.65 2.01
CA GLU A 774 57.78 22.82 2.70
C GLU A 774 58.91 23.47 1.88
N ASN A 775 59.71 22.67 1.17
CA ASN A 775 60.70 23.18 0.22
C ASN A 775 60.06 23.89 -0.98
N LEU A 776 58.98 23.37 -1.56
CA LEU A 776 58.25 24.07 -2.63
C LEU A 776 57.54 25.33 -2.11
N ARG A 777 56.99 25.28 -0.89
CA ARG A 777 56.31 26.40 -0.23
C ARG A 777 57.27 27.54 0.11
N SER A 778 58.48 27.23 0.58
CA SER A 778 59.49 28.25 0.88
C SER A 778 59.94 29.03 -0.35
N LEU A 779 59.77 28.46 -1.55
CA LEU A 779 60.13 29.08 -2.83
C LEU A 779 59.01 29.92 -3.44
N LEU A 780 57.77 29.87 -2.93
CA LEU A 780 56.61 30.55 -3.54
C LEU A 780 56.83 32.05 -3.79
N TRP A 781 57.49 32.72 -2.84
CA TRP A 781 57.63 34.18 -2.80
C TRP A 781 59.09 34.68 -2.91
N GLN A 782 60.03 33.79 -3.21
CA GLN A 782 61.43 34.16 -3.34
C GLN A 782 61.73 34.86 -4.68
N PRO A 783 62.82 35.64 -4.78
CA PRO A 783 63.30 36.19 -6.04
C PRO A 783 63.65 35.07 -7.03
N LYS A 784 63.50 35.34 -8.33
CA LYS A 784 63.70 34.36 -9.41
C LYS A 784 65.06 33.67 -9.32
N GLU A 785 66.11 34.43 -9.01
CA GLU A 785 67.50 33.98 -8.96
C GLU A 785 67.75 32.96 -7.83
N GLU A 786 67.04 33.07 -6.71
CA GLU A 786 67.12 32.08 -5.61
C GLU A 786 66.32 30.81 -5.92
N ILE A 787 65.18 30.96 -6.59
CA ILE A 787 64.38 29.81 -7.03
C ILE A 787 65.18 28.95 -8.01
N GLU A 788 65.85 29.57 -8.99
CA GLU A 788 66.64 28.84 -10.00
C GLU A 788 67.84 28.08 -9.42
N LYS A 789 68.44 28.55 -8.32
CA LYS A 789 69.55 27.87 -7.64
C LYS A 789 69.09 26.68 -6.79
N THR A 790 67.89 26.78 -6.22
CA THR A 790 67.37 25.83 -5.22
C THR A 790 66.51 24.74 -5.86
N ILE A 791 65.87 25.04 -7.00
CA ILE A 791 64.97 24.10 -7.66
C ILE A 791 65.76 23.04 -8.43
N HIS A 792 65.71 21.79 -7.96
CA HIS A 792 66.33 20.67 -8.65
C HIS A 792 65.50 20.26 -9.88
N LYS A 793 65.81 20.84 -11.03
CA LYS A 793 65.11 20.59 -12.30
C LYS A 793 65.05 19.08 -12.62
N GLY A 794 66.13 18.33 -12.43
CA GLY A 794 66.14 16.88 -12.64
C GLY A 794 65.13 16.11 -11.78
N TYR A 795 64.91 16.52 -10.53
CA TYR A 795 63.92 15.89 -9.65
C TYR A 795 62.49 16.18 -10.11
N LEU A 796 62.21 17.42 -10.50
CA LEU A 796 60.89 17.79 -11.03
C LEU A 796 60.52 17.03 -12.30
N CYS A 797 61.49 16.47 -13.02
CA CYS A 797 61.27 15.70 -14.24
C CYS A 797 61.14 14.19 -13.98
N THR A 798 61.21 13.77 -12.71
CA THR A 798 60.81 12.41 -12.29
C THR A 798 59.30 12.34 -12.13
N ARG A 799 58.74 11.12 -12.20
CA ARG A 799 57.31 10.88 -11.99
C ARG A 799 56.85 11.40 -10.62
N GLU A 800 57.64 11.14 -9.58
CA GLU A 800 57.35 11.50 -8.20
C GLU A 800 57.41 13.02 -7.99
N GLY A 801 58.47 13.66 -8.47
CA GLY A 801 58.63 15.12 -8.37
C GLY A 801 57.58 15.89 -9.16
N PHE A 802 57.23 15.43 -10.37
CA PHE A 802 56.20 16.07 -11.19
C PHE A 802 54.79 15.88 -10.61
N ALA A 803 54.53 14.71 -10.00
CA ALA A 803 53.27 14.46 -9.29
C ALA A 803 53.14 15.32 -8.03
N MET A 804 54.24 15.49 -7.27
CA MET A 804 54.29 16.39 -6.11
C MET A 804 54.03 17.83 -6.54
N LEU A 805 54.66 18.28 -7.62
CA LEU A 805 54.45 19.60 -8.18
C LEU A 805 53.00 19.82 -8.62
N GLY A 806 52.39 18.85 -9.32
CA GLY A 806 50.99 18.95 -9.74
C GLY A 806 50.01 19.06 -8.58
N ARG A 807 50.22 18.29 -7.49
CA ARG A 807 49.41 18.42 -6.27
C ARG A 807 49.63 19.76 -5.57
N PHE A 808 50.89 20.19 -5.46
CA PHE A 808 51.25 21.48 -4.86
C PHE A 808 50.56 22.64 -5.58
N LEU A 809 50.63 22.67 -6.91
CA LEU A 809 49.99 23.70 -7.72
C LEU A 809 48.46 23.70 -7.60
N ALA A 810 47.84 22.52 -7.46
CA ALA A 810 46.40 22.36 -7.31
C ALA A 810 45.87 22.83 -5.94
N VAL A 811 46.72 22.91 -4.92
CA VAL A 811 46.32 23.29 -3.56
C VAL A 811 46.77 24.71 -3.24
N GLU A 812 48.04 25.02 -3.45
CA GLU A 812 48.67 26.26 -2.96
C GLU A 812 48.69 27.38 -4.00
N CYS A 813 48.34 27.11 -5.27
CA CYS A 813 48.57 28.05 -6.38
C CYS A 813 47.35 28.25 -7.30
N THR A 814 46.14 27.91 -6.87
CA THR A 814 44.91 27.96 -7.70
C THR A 814 44.46 29.38 -8.08
N ASN A 815 44.66 30.34 -7.17
CA ASN A 815 44.25 31.75 -7.35
C ASN A 815 45.42 32.72 -7.54
N ASP A 816 46.63 32.38 -7.07
CA ASP A 816 47.81 33.25 -7.10
C ASP A 816 48.69 33.07 -8.34
N GLY A 817 48.13 33.38 -9.51
CA GLY A 817 48.88 33.40 -10.78
C GLY A 817 50.06 34.39 -10.83
N GLY A 818 50.28 35.16 -9.76
CA GLY A 818 51.35 36.14 -9.57
C GLY A 818 52.50 35.69 -8.67
N ALA A 819 52.50 34.47 -8.12
CA ALA A 819 53.64 34.00 -7.33
C ALA A 819 54.93 33.91 -8.20
N PRO A 820 56.09 34.43 -7.75
CA PRO A 820 57.38 34.29 -8.44
C PRO A 820 57.67 32.87 -8.95
N LEU A 821 57.40 31.85 -8.14
CA LEU A 821 57.55 30.44 -8.51
C LEU A 821 56.66 30.04 -9.70
N VAL A 822 55.36 30.36 -9.66
CA VAL A 822 54.42 30.08 -10.76
C VAL A 822 54.83 30.80 -12.04
N ARG A 823 55.29 32.05 -11.95
CA ARG A 823 55.81 32.81 -13.10
C ARG A 823 57.08 32.20 -13.68
N MET A 824 57.99 31.71 -12.84
CA MET A 824 59.21 31.04 -13.28
C MET A 824 58.89 29.69 -13.94
N LEU A 825 58.05 28.87 -13.32
CA LEU A 825 57.60 27.58 -13.86
C LEU A 825 56.91 27.75 -15.22
N ARG A 826 56.11 28.82 -15.39
CA ARG A 826 55.45 29.17 -16.66
C ARG A 826 56.41 29.54 -17.79
N ARG A 827 57.55 30.16 -17.48
CA ARG A 827 58.46 30.71 -18.48
C ARG A 827 59.53 29.72 -18.92
N GLN A 828 60.21 29.05 -17.98
CA GLN A 828 61.41 28.25 -18.29
C GLN A 828 61.67 27.07 -17.33
N GLY A 829 60.86 26.88 -16.29
CA GLY A 829 61.16 25.90 -15.22
C GLY A 829 60.85 24.44 -15.56
N CYS A 830 59.66 24.18 -16.11
CA CYS A 830 59.15 22.81 -16.33
C CYS A 830 58.87 22.46 -17.79
N GLU A 831 59.14 23.38 -18.73
CA GLU A 831 58.77 23.22 -20.14
C GLU A 831 59.35 21.95 -20.80
N PRO A 832 60.64 21.59 -20.63
CA PRO A 832 61.18 20.36 -21.23
C PRO A 832 60.51 19.10 -20.68
N CYS A 833 60.18 19.10 -19.38
CA CYS A 833 59.66 17.94 -18.68
C CYS A 833 58.16 17.79 -18.89
N LEU A 834 57.43 18.91 -18.95
CA LEU A 834 56.04 18.95 -19.38
C LEU A 834 55.91 18.47 -20.84
N SER A 835 56.81 18.91 -21.72
CA SER A 835 56.84 18.41 -23.10
C SER A 835 57.10 16.90 -23.15
N GLN A 836 58.05 16.40 -22.36
CA GLN A 836 58.30 14.95 -22.23
C GLN A 836 57.04 14.19 -21.78
N PHE A 837 56.39 14.63 -20.71
CA PHE A 837 55.20 13.96 -20.18
C PHE A 837 53.99 14.02 -21.12
N LEU A 838 53.81 15.12 -21.88
CA LEU A 838 52.73 15.23 -22.88
C LEU A 838 52.96 14.39 -24.15
N HIS A 839 54.17 13.85 -24.34
CA HIS A 839 54.53 12.97 -25.47
C HIS A 839 54.92 11.56 -25.02
N ASP A 840 54.70 11.23 -23.74
CA ASP A 840 55.01 9.92 -23.19
C ASP A 840 54.05 8.85 -23.74
N ARG A 841 54.49 7.60 -23.74
CA ARG A 841 53.63 6.45 -24.11
C ARG A 841 52.70 6.05 -22.95
N ASP A 842 53.07 6.37 -21.71
CA ASP A 842 52.20 6.14 -20.55
C ASP A 842 51.12 7.23 -20.45
N ILE A 843 49.88 6.84 -20.68
CA ILE A 843 48.71 7.72 -20.62
C ILE A 843 48.56 8.41 -19.25
N THR A 844 49.00 7.76 -18.17
CA THR A 844 48.97 8.31 -16.80
C THR A 844 49.90 9.53 -16.68
N LEU A 845 51.06 9.44 -17.32
CA LEU A 845 52.04 10.52 -17.38
C LEU A 845 51.55 11.65 -18.27
N CYS A 846 50.89 11.33 -19.38
CA CYS A 846 50.19 12.31 -20.22
C CYS A 846 49.12 13.07 -19.42
N ILE A 847 48.25 12.38 -18.67
CA ILE A 847 47.22 13.00 -17.83
C ILE A 847 47.83 13.94 -16.78
N LEU A 848 48.94 13.53 -16.14
CA LEU A 848 49.66 14.36 -15.18
C LEU A 848 50.22 15.63 -15.85
N GLY A 849 50.79 15.48 -17.06
CA GLY A 849 51.19 16.59 -17.94
C GLY A 849 50.04 17.54 -18.22
N VAL A 850 48.89 17.03 -18.66
CA VAL A 850 47.69 17.83 -18.95
C VAL A 850 47.22 18.63 -17.73
N ARG A 851 47.17 18.00 -16.54
CA ARG A 851 46.77 18.66 -15.29
C ARG A 851 47.72 19.78 -14.90
N VAL A 852 49.03 19.54 -14.93
CA VAL A 852 50.05 20.55 -14.61
C VAL A 852 50.01 21.71 -15.61
N ALA A 853 49.84 21.42 -16.91
CA ALA A 853 49.67 22.45 -17.94
C ALA A 853 48.44 23.33 -17.67
N GLY A 854 47.32 22.73 -17.27
CA GLY A 854 46.09 23.42 -16.88
C GLY A 854 46.28 24.34 -15.67
N LEU A 855 46.85 23.81 -14.58
CA LEU A 855 47.13 24.56 -13.35
C LEU A 855 48.09 25.74 -13.59
N LEU A 856 49.11 25.53 -14.41
CA LEU A 856 50.03 26.59 -14.83
C LEU A 856 49.45 27.50 -15.92
N ARG A 857 48.25 27.22 -16.44
CA ARG A 857 47.56 27.99 -17.49
C ARG A 857 48.40 28.18 -18.76
N LEU A 858 49.15 27.14 -19.14
CA LEU A 858 50.10 27.16 -20.25
C LEU A 858 49.42 26.99 -21.62
N LYS A 859 48.98 28.11 -22.21
CA LYS A 859 48.25 28.12 -23.47
C LYS A 859 49.03 27.55 -24.66
N GLN A 860 50.36 27.51 -24.62
CA GLN A 860 51.16 26.95 -25.73
C GLN A 860 50.94 25.44 -25.94
N HIS A 861 50.57 24.70 -24.88
CA HIS A 861 50.35 23.24 -24.94
C HIS A 861 48.93 22.84 -25.36
N LYS A 862 48.04 23.82 -25.53
CA LYS A 862 46.63 23.62 -25.87
C LYS A 862 46.44 22.71 -27.09
N ALA A 863 47.21 22.94 -28.17
CA ALA A 863 47.10 22.13 -29.39
C ALA A 863 47.42 20.65 -29.13
N ARG A 864 48.46 20.38 -28.31
CA ARG A 864 48.85 19.02 -27.94
C ARG A 864 47.83 18.36 -27.03
N ILE A 865 47.28 19.09 -26.05
CA ILE A 865 46.22 18.57 -25.15
C ILE A 865 44.98 18.18 -25.96
N LEU A 866 44.54 19.05 -26.89
CA LEU A 866 43.40 18.76 -27.76
C LEU A 866 43.67 17.60 -28.72
N GLN A 867 44.92 17.40 -29.13
CA GLN A 867 45.31 16.21 -29.91
C GLN A 867 45.26 14.95 -29.05
N LEU A 868 45.82 14.97 -27.83
CA LEU A 868 45.77 13.84 -26.90
C LEU A 868 44.33 13.41 -26.58
N MET A 869 43.43 14.38 -26.37
CA MET A 869 42.01 14.12 -26.15
C MET A 869 41.33 13.47 -27.37
N ARG A 870 41.71 13.88 -28.59
CA ARG A 870 41.21 13.27 -29.83
C ARG A 870 41.73 11.85 -30.04
N ASP A 871 43.03 11.65 -29.83
CA ASP A 871 43.69 10.36 -30.02
C ASP A 871 43.24 9.31 -28.98
N ASN A 872 42.66 9.75 -27.86
CA ASN A 872 42.25 8.91 -26.73
C ASN A 872 40.83 9.25 -26.26
N SER A 873 39.89 9.37 -27.20
CA SER A 873 38.51 9.79 -26.95
C SER A 873 37.71 8.85 -26.03
N GLU A 874 38.19 7.63 -25.77
CA GLU A 874 37.57 6.67 -24.84
C GLU A 874 38.06 6.82 -23.38
N ASN A 875 39.15 7.55 -23.14
CA ASN A 875 39.72 7.70 -21.80
C ASN A 875 39.06 8.86 -21.04
N LEU A 876 38.02 8.57 -20.26
CA LEU A 876 37.26 9.57 -19.49
C LEU A 876 38.11 10.43 -18.55
N GLU A 877 39.17 9.88 -17.94
CA GLU A 877 40.05 10.63 -17.02
C GLU A 877 40.90 11.66 -17.76
N LEU A 878 41.41 11.30 -18.95
CA LEU A 878 42.12 12.23 -19.81
C LEU A 878 41.19 13.28 -20.40
N LEU A 879 39.98 12.89 -20.81
CA LEU A 879 38.98 13.84 -21.28
C LEU A 879 38.65 14.86 -20.21
N TYR A 880 38.29 14.41 -19.00
CA TYR A 880 38.00 15.31 -17.89
C TYR A 880 39.20 16.21 -17.54
N ALA A 881 40.41 15.65 -17.44
CA ALA A 881 41.63 16.45 -17.19
C ALA A 881 41.88 17.48 -18.30
N GLY A 882 41.62 17.12 -19.56
CA GLY A 882 41.72 18.01 -20.72
C GLY A 882 40.70 19.13 -20.69
N PHE A 883 39.42 18.84 -20.45
CA PHE A 883 38.37 19.84 -20.28
C PHE A 883 38.69 20.82 -19.14
N MET A 884 39.13 20.30 -17.99
CA MET A 884 39.56 21.12 -16.85
C MET A 884 40.76 21.99 -17.21
N ALA A 885 41.76 21.45 -17.90
CA ALA A 885 42.94 22.22 -18.30
C ALA A 885 42.59 23.35 -19.28
N VAL A 886 41.76 23.08 -20.31
CA VAL A 886 41.29 24.09 -21.26
C VAL A 886 40.46 25.17 -20.55
N SER A 887 39.64 24.77 -19.58
CA SER A 887 38.84 25.69 -18.77
C SER A 887 39.71 26.61 -17.89
N MET A 888 40.68 26.04 -17.16
CA MET A 888 41.64 26.79 -16.34
C MET A 888 42.56 27.70 -17.16
N MET A 889 42.85 27.35 -18.41
CA MET A 889 43.57 28.21 -19.36
C MET A 889 42.75 29.43 -19.80
N GLY A 890 41.44 29.46 -19.56
CA GLY A 890 40.55 30.51 -20.05
C GLY A 890 40.41 30.48 -21.57
N SER A 891 40.55 29.29 -22.17
CA SER A 891 40.50 29.08 -23.62
C SER A 891 39.06 29.00 -24.12
N ARG A 892 38.38 30.15 -24.20
CA ARG A 892 36.95 30.25 -24.53
C ARG A 892 36.57 29.49 -25.81
N ALA A 893 37.27 29.78 -26.91
CA ALA A 893 36.93 29.24 -28.22
C ALA A 893 37.04 27.71 -28.25
N GLU A 894 38.10 27.17 -27.65
CA GLU A 894 38.30 25.72 -27.60
C GLU A 894 37.36 25.03 -26.62
N LEU A 895 37.05 25.66 -25.48
CA LEU A 895 36.08 25.11 -24.53
C LEU A 895 34.67 25.07 -25.13
N VAL A 896 34.24 26.13 -25.80
CA VAL A 896 32.97 26.19 -26.53
C VAL A 896 32.94 25.13 -27.63
N SER A 897 34.02 25.00 -28.40
CA SER A 897 34.14 23.96 -29.44
C SER A 897 34.05 22.55 -28.86
N LEU A 898 34.73 22.26 -27.75
CA LEU A 898 34.67 20.96 -27.08
C LEU A 898 33.27 20.66 -26.54
N CYS A 899 32.58 21.66 -26.00
CA CYS A 899 31.19 21.51 -25.56
C CYS A 899 30.21 21.36 -26.74
N GLY A 900 30.61 21.66 -27.97
CA GLY A 900 29.80 21.41 -29.17
C GLY A 900 29.97 19.99 -29.76
N LEU A 901 30.89 19.18 -29.22
CA LEU A 901 31.19 17.84 -29.72
C LEU A 901 30.49 16.78 -28.85
N LEU A 902 29.37 16.26 -29.36
CA LEU A 902 28.49 15.28 -28.70
C LEU A 902 29.25 14.06 -28.16
N ASP A 903 30.29 13.59 -28.85
CA ASP A 903 31.09 12.43 -28.42
C ASP A 903 31.82 12.66 -27.09
N TYR A 904 32.16 13.89 -26.76
CA TYR A 904 32.84 14.22 -25.51
C TYR A 904 31.87 14.53 -24.37
N THR A 905 30.78 15.25 -24.68
CA THR A 905 29.81 15.71 -23.67
C THR A 905 28.90 14.59 -23.19
N ARG A 906 28.57 13.60 -24.04
CA ARG A 906 27.74 12.43 -23.65
C ARG A 906 28.34 11.58 -22.51
N HIS A 907 29.66 11.59 -22.39
CA HIS A 907 30.40 10.79 -21.40
C HIS A 907 30.62 11.54 -20.07
N LEU A 908 30.25 12.81 -20.00
CA LEU A 908 30.43 13.66 -18.81
C LEU A 908 29.08 13.92 -18.13
N SER A 909 28.99 13.59 -16.84
CA SER A 909 27.81 13.89 -16.06
C SER A 909 27.61 15.40 -15.86
N PHE A 910 26.37 15.80 -15.60
CA PHE A 910 25.99 17.17 -15.25
C PHE A 910 26.91 17.80 -14.18
N ARG A 911 27.24 17.03 -13.13
CA ARG A 911 28.11 17.49 -12.03
C ARG A 911 29.53 17.82 -12.52
N ARG A 912 30.12 16.99 -13.39
CA ARG A 912 31.46 17.22 -13.95
C ARG A 912 31.47 18.42 -14.87
N LEU A 913 30.46 18.58 -15.71
CA LEU A 913 30.34 19.75 -16.58
C LEU A 913 30.14 21.05 -15.78
N LYS A 914 29.36 21.02 -14.71
CA LYS A 914 29.22 22.16 -13.78
C LYS A 914 30.56 22.53 -13.14
N GLU A 915 31.37 21.56 -12.73
CA GLU A 915 32.72 21.80 -12.19
C GLU A 915 33.68 22.39 -13.24
N ILE A 916 33.70 21.82 -14.45
CA ILE A 916 34.53 22.29 -15.57
C ILE A 916 34.21 23.75 -15.89
N LEU A 917 32.93 24.09 -16.04
CA LEU A 917 32.49 25.46 -16.32
C LEU A 917 32.74 26.39 -15.11
N GLY A 918 32.58 25.88 -13.89
CA GLY A 918 32.89 26.59 -12.66
C GLY A 918 34.36 27.00 -12.53
N ALA A 919 35.28 26.15 -12.99
CA ALA A 919 36.74 26.37 -12.99
C ALA A 919 37.26 27.26 -14.12
N TYR A 920 36.37 27.78 -14.97
CA TYR A 920 36.76 28.63 -16.10
C TYR A 920 37.39 29.93 -15.63
N ALA A 921 38.66 30.13 -16.00
CA ALA A 921 39.45 31.27 -15.55
C ALA A 921 39.21 32.56 -16.34
N GLY A 922 38.43 32.51 -17.42
CA GLY A 922 38.07 33.67 -18.23
C GLY A 922 36.75 34.33 -17.80
N ASP A 923 36.22 35.20 -18.66
CA ASP A 923 34.92 35.83 -18.44
C ASP A 923 33.77 34.82 -18.61
N LYS A 924 33.23 34.33 -17.48
CA LYS A 924 32.11 33.38 -17.43
C LYS A 924 30.84 33.91 -18.10
N ALA A 925 30.56 35.22 -18.04
CA ALA A 925 29.36 35.77 -18.67
C ALA A 925 29.43 35.62 -20.19
N ASN A 926 30.60 35.86 -20.78
CA ASN A 926 30.84 35.62 -22.20
C ASN A 926 30.87 34.13 -22.56
N LEU A 927 31.39 33.26 -21.68
CA LEU A 927 31.34 31.81 -21.89
C LEU A 927 29.89 31.31 -21.94
N TYR A 928 29.08 31.65 -20.95
CA TYR A 928 27.67 31.25 -20.92
C TYR A 928 26.88 31.83 -22.10
N LYS A 929 27.17 33.07 -22.50
CA LYS A 929 26.61 33.65 -23.73
C LYS A 929 26.93 32.81 -24.97
N ASP A 930 28.15 32.29 -25.11
CA ASP A 930 28.55 31.44 -26.24
C ASP A 930 27.88 30.05 -26.14
N LEU A 931 27.84 29.45 -24.94
CA LEU A 931 27.25 28.12 -24.71
C LEU A 931 25.72 28.07 -24.85
N LEU A 932 25.02 29.20 -24.65
CA LEU A 932 23.58 29.29 -24.97
C LEU A 932 23.30 29.05 -26.46
N ASN A 933 24.29 29.30 -27.33
CA ASN A 933 24.20 29.02 -28.76
C ASN A 933 24.72 27.62 -29.15
N SER A 934 25.01 26.75 -28.17
CA SER A 934 25.49 25.40 -28.46
C SER A 934 24.44 24.61 -29.26
N PRO A 935 24.86 23.83 -30.29
CA PRO A 935 23.98 22.91 -30.99
C PRO A 935 23.57 21.73 -30.10
N ASP A 936 24.35 21.42 -29.05
CA ASP A 936 24.05 20.37 -28.08
C ASP A 936 22.99 20.86 -27.06
N PRO A 937 21.75 20.30 -27.08
CA PRO A 937 20.69 20.68 -26.15
C PRO A 937 21.07 20.46 -24.67
N TYR A 938 21.91 19.45 -24.39
CA TYR A 938 22.35 19.14 -23.03
C TYR A 938 23.22 20.27 -22.46
N ILE A 939 24.15 20.78 -23.27
CA ILE A 939 25.03 21.89 -22.89
C ILE A 939 24.26 23.20 -22.78
N LYS A 940 23.31 23.44 -23.68
CA LYS A 940 22.42 24.60 -23.60
C LYS A 940 21.64 24.62 -22.28
N ARG A 941 21.06 23.49 -21.90
CA ARG A 941 20.38 23.33 -20.60
C ARG A 941 21.34 23.55 -19.44
N ILE A 942 22.54 22.96 -19.44
CA ILE A 942 23.56 23.18 -18.39
C ILE A 942 23.89 24.67 -18.23
N ALA A 943 24.08 25.38 -19.34
CA ALA A 943 24.34 26.82 -19.31
C ALA A 943 23.16 27.57 -18.66
N ILE A 944 21.91 27.26 -19.01
CA ILE A 944 20.71 27.85 -18.40
C ILE A 944 20.67 27.59 -16.88
N LYS A 945 20.91 26.34 -16.46
CA LYS A 945 20.93 26.00 -15.02
C LYS A 945 22.01 26.77 -14.27
N ASN A 946 23.24 26.81 -14.80
CA ASN A 946 24.35 27.52 -14.14
C ASN A 946 24.14 29.03 -14.12
N ILE A 947 23.52 29.62 -15.15
CA ILE A 947 23.16 31.04 -15.18
C ILE A 947 22.22 31.38 -14.00
N GLY A 948 21.21 30.54 -13.75
CA GLY A 948 20.29 30.70 -12.61
C GLY A 948 20.99 30.47 -11.26
N ASP A 949 21.70 29.36 -11.13
CA ASP A 949 22.37 28.97 -9.87
C ASP A 949 23.49 29.93 -9.44
N GLU A 950 24.26 30.48 -10.38
CA GLU A 950 25.34 31.45 -10.10
C GLU A 950 24.87 32.91 -10.11
N GLY A 951 23.60 33.19 -10.41
CA GLY A 951 23.03 34.53 -10.30
C GLY A 951 23.44 35.52 -11.41
N PHE A 952 23.66 35.05 -12.65
CA PHE A 952 24.07 35.90 -13.78
C PHE A 952 22.91 36.73 -14.37
N VAL A 953 22.39 37.69 -13.61
CA VAL A 953 21.22 38.53 -13.98
C VAL A 953 21.39 39.24 -15.33
N LYS A 954 22.61 39.66 -15.70
CA LYS A 954 22.89 40.31 -17.00
C LYS A 954 22.57 39.42 -18.21
N LEU A 955 22.48 38.11 -18.03
CA LEU A 955 22.15 37.15 -19.09
C LEU A 955 20.65 36.82 -19.13
N ALA A 956 19.85 37.25 -18.16
CA ALA A 956 18.42 36.93 -18.10
C ALA A 956 17.66 37.38 -19.35
N GLY A 957 17.97 38.57 -19.89
CA GLY A 957 17.37 39.05 -21.15
C GLY A 957 17.69 38.18 -22.38
N ARG A 958 18.72 37.33 -22.32
CA ARG A 958 19.03 36.35 -23.39
C ARG A 958 18.29 35.03 -23.22
N LEU A 959 17.77 34.74 -22.03
CA LEU A 959 16.95 33.56 -21.77
C LEU A 959 15.50 33.79 -22.22
N LEU A 960 15.02 35.04 -22.17
CA LEU A 960 13.65 35.41 -22.51
C LEU A 960 13.20 34.92 -23.90
N PRO A 961 13.96 35.10 -25.01
CA PRO A 961 13.55 34.59 -26.32
C PRO A 961 13.54 33.06 -26.41
N LEU A 962 14.24 32.36 -25.51
CA LEU A 962 14.28 30.89 -25.51
C LEU A 962 13.00 30.27 -24.93
N LEU A 963 12.11 31.07 -24.33
CA LEU A 963 10.82 30.62 -23.82
C LEU A 963 9.85 30.21 -24.94
N GLU A 964 10.07 30.65 -26.17
CA GLU A 964 9.27 30.31 -27.36
C GLU A 964 9.53 28.88 -27.88
N THR A 965 10.16 28.02 -27.07
CA THR A 965 10.45 26.63 -27.42
C THR A 965 9.26 25.71 -27.13
N ASP A 966 9.04 24.73 -28.00
CA ASP A 966 8.07 23.66 -27.78
C ASP A 966 8.57 22.56 -26.80
N ASP A 967 9.83 22.61 -26.36
CA ASP A 967 10.40 21.65 -25.42
C ASP A 967 10.06 22.03 -23.96
N ASP A 968 9.12 21.30 -23.35
CA ASP A 968 8.69 21.45 -21.96
C ASP A 968 9.84 21.36 -20.95
N ASN A 969 10.84 20.51 -21.18
CA ASN A 969 11.97 20.37 -20.26
C ASN A 969 12.87 21.60 -20.29
N LEU A 970 13.02 22.20 -21.47
CA LEU A 970 13.76 23.44 -21.65
C LEU A 970 12.98 24.61 -21.06
N ARG A 971 11.67 24.69 -21.30
CA ARG A 971 10.77 25.68 -20.67
C ARG A 971 10.82 25.62 -19.15
N HIS A 972 10.77 24.42 -18.57
CA HIS A 972 10.91 24.19 -17.14
C HIS A 972 12.24 24.77 -16.60
N ASP A 973 13.37 24.46 -17.25
CA ASP A 973 14.68 24.95 -16.84
C ASP A 973 14.81 26.48 -16.97
N LEU A 974 14.19 27.06 -18.00
CA LEU A 974 14.15 28.51 -18.21
C LEU A 974 13.28 29.21 -17.15
N PHE A 975 12.08 28.71 -16.85
CA PHE A 975 11.22 29.25 -15.79
C PHE A 975 11.93 29.26 -14.45
N ARG A 976 12.58 28.14 -14.08
CA ARG A 976 13.36 28.04 -12.85
C ARG A 976 14.52 29.04 -12.82
N ALA A 977 15.32 29.11 -13.89
CA ALA A 977 16.45 30.04 -13.94
C ALA A 977 15.99 31.51 -13.87
N LEU A 978 14.94 31.88 -14.60
CA LEU A 978 14.38 33.24 -14.58
C LEU A 978 13.75 33.60 -13.23
N GLY A 979 13.12 32.62 -12.56
CA GLY A 979 12.62 32.75 -11.19
C GLY A 979 13.75 32.96 -10.18
N GLN A 980 14.82 32.16 -10.23
CA GLN A 980 16.02 32.32 -9.39
C GLN A 980 16.68 33.69 -9.58
N LEU A 981 16.74 34.18 -10.83
CA LEU A 981 17.27 35.51 -11.17
C LEU A 981 16.31 36.66 -10.85
N ARG A 982 15.05 36.36 -10.46
CA ARG A 982 13.98 37.32 -10.21
C ARG A 982 13.79 38.31 -11.37
N PHE A 983 13.84 37.80 -12.60
CA PHE A 983 13.84 38.65 -13.79
C PHE A 983 12.43 39.10 -14.17
N ALA A 984 12.02 40.27 -13.66
CA ALA A 984 10.68 40.84 -13.85
C ALA A 984 10.13 40.82 -15.30
N PRO A 985 10.91 41.14 -16.36
CA PRO A 985 10.40 41.12 -17.73
C PRO A 985 9.92 39.75 -18.23
N ALA A 986 10.33 38.65 -17.60
CA ALA A 986 9.86 37.30 -17.97
C ALA A 986 8.49 36.95 -17.39
N GLY A 987 8.01 37.66 -16.36
CA GLY A 987 6.84 37.19 -15.62
C GLY A 987 5.55 37.18 -16.45
N SER A 988 5.35 38.09 -17.42
CA SER A 988 4.20 38.03 -18.34
C SER A 988 4.24 36.78 -19.24
N ALA A 989 5.42 36.46 -19.79
CA ALA A 989 5.59 35.26 -20.61
C ALA A 989 5.39 33.96 -19.80
N ILE A 990 5.86 33.94 -18.55
CA ILE A 990 5.69 32.80 -17.64
C ILE A 990 4.21 32.68 -17.20
N ALA A 991 3.52 33.80 -16.98
CA ALA A 991 2.11 33.80 -16.62
C ALA A 991 1.22 33.13 -17.68
N GLY A 992 1.51 33.32 -18.96
CA GLY A 992 0.81 32.60 -20.04
C GLY A 992 0.92 31.07 -19.97
N ALA A 993 1.95 30.54 -19.31
CA ALA A 993 2.12 29.10 -19.15
C ALA A 993 1.18 28.48 -18.11
N LEU A 994 0.44 29.30 -17.34
CA LEU A 994 -0.63 28.82 -16.45
C LEU A 994 -1.84 28.27 -17.21
N GLU A 995 -1.93 28.54 -18.52
CA GLU A 995 -2.97 27.95 -19.40
C GLU A 995 -2.47 26.69 -20.14
N SER A 996 -1.23 26.24 -19.86
CA SER A 996 -0.67 25.06 -20.54
C SER A 996 -1.43 23.79 -20.18
N ASP A 997 -1.50 22.83 -21.11
CA ASP A 997 -2.00 21.49 -20.81
C ASP A 997 -1.11 20.70 -19.84
N SER A 998 0.18 20.99 -19.83
CA SER A 998 1.16 20.37 -18.95
C SER A 998 1.07 20.94 -17.53
N TRP A 999 0.54 20.15 -16.58
CA TRP A 999 0.45 20.53 -15.17
C TRP A 999 1.84 20.81 -14.56
N THR A 1000 2.88 20.13 -15.05
CA THR A 1000 4.27 20.33 -14.60
C THR A 1000 4.77 21.74 -14.93
N LEU A 1001 4.47 22.24 -16.12
CA LEU A 1001 4.79 23.61 -16.52
C LEU A 1001 3.99 24.63 -15.72
N ARG A 1002 2.68 24.38 -15.50
CA ARG A 1002 1.84 25.26 -14.66
C ARG A 1002 2.39 25.38 -13.24
N SER A 1003 2.78 24.27 -12.62
CA SER A 1003 3.38 24.23 -11.27
C SER A 1003 4.69 25.02 -11.20
N VAL A 1004 5.57 24.89 -12.18
CA VAL A 1004 6.86 25.59 -12.20
C VAL A 1004 6.68 27.08 -12.50
N ALA A 1005 5.70 27.42 -13.35
CA ALA A 1005 5.31 28.80 -13.61
C ALA A 1005 4.86 29.49 -12.31
N VAL A 1006 3.99 28.85 -11.51
CA VAL A 1006 3.57 29.35 -10.19
C VAL A 1006 4.78 29.70 -9.30
N LYS A 1007 5.74 28.78 -9.17
CA LYS A 1007 6.96 29.00 -8.36
C LYS A 1007 7.83 30.13 -8.89
N ALA A 1008 8.02 30.19 -10.21
CA ALA A 1008 8.82 31.22 -10.85
C ALA A 1008 8.20 32.60 -10.71
N LEU A 1009 6.87 32.73 -10.89
CA LEU A 1009 6.13 33.98 -10.71
C LEU A 1009 6.21 34.48 -9.26
N ALA A 1010 6.03 33.58 -8.29
CA ALA A 1010 6.16 33.92 -6.87
C ALA A 1010 7.56 34.42 -6.52
N SER A 1011 8.59 33.77 -7.08
CA SER A 1011 10.00 34.17 -6.89
C SER A 1011 10.35 35.51 -7.56
N ILE A 1012 9.75 35.81 -8.71
CA ILE A 1012 9.93 37.08 -9.42
C ILE A 1012 9.29 38.22 -8.63
N ASP A 1013 7.98 38.16 -8.40
CA ASP A 1013 7.22 39.12 -7.62
C ASP A 1013 5.82 38.57 -7.28
N ALA A 1014 5.71 37.86 -6.16
CA ALA A 1014 4.44 37.29 -5.72
C ALA A 1014 3.31 38.33 -5.56
N MET A 1015 3.62 39.59 -5.26
CA MET A 1015 2.60 40.64 -5.12
C MET A 1015 2.10 41.11 -6.48
N ALA A 1016 2.99 41.31 -7.46
CA ALA A 1016 2.61 41.70 -8.81
C ALA A 1016 1.81 40.59 -9.53
N TYR A 1017 2.16 39.32 -9.28
CA TYR A 1017 1.49 38.16 -9.89
C TYR A 1017 0.43 37.52 -8.99
N LEU A 1018 -0.01 38.21 -7.93
CA LEU A 1018 -1.03 37.71 -7.00
C LEU A 1018 -2.30 37.18 -7.70
N PRO A 1019 -2.88 37.83 -8.74
CA PRO A 1019 -4.05 37.30 -9.44
C PRO A 1019 -3.79 35.94 -10.11
N HIS A 1020 -2.60 35.74 -10.66
CA HIS A 1020 -2.18 34.50 -11.34
C HIS A 1020 -1.93 33.37 -10.32
N LEU A 1021 -1.35 33.71 -9.17
CA LEU A 1021 -1.20 32.76 -8.06
C LEU A 1021 -2.58 32.38 -7.49
N VAL A 1022 -3.51 33.33 -7.36
CA VAL A 1022 -4.89 33.04 -6.96
C VAL A 1022 -5.61 32.19 -8.00
N GLN A 1023 -5.36 32.39 -9.30
CA GLN A 1023 -5.84 31.49 -10.34
C GLN A 1023 -5.28 30.07 -10.17
N GLY A 1024 -3.99 29.93 -9.82
CA GLY A 1024 -3.37 28.63 -9.53
C GLY A 1024 -4.04 27.87 -8.38
N LEU A 1025 -4.68 28.55 -7.42
CA LEU A 1025 -5.50 27.88 -6.38
C LEU A 1025 -6.74 27.18 -6.95
N LYS A 1026 -7.20 27.60 -8.13
CA LYS A 1026 -8.38 27.11 -8.83
C LYS A 1026 -8.01 26.19 -10.01
N ASP A 1027 -6.76 25.75 -10.11
CA ASP A 1027 -6.28 24.92 -11.22
C ASP A 1027 -6.99 23.55 -11.26
N ARG A 1028 -7.17 22.96 -12.44
CA ARG A 1028 -7.74 21.60 -12.55
C ARG A 1028 -6.90 20.52 -11.87
N ASP A 1029 -5.60 20.75 -11.70
CA ASP A 1029 -4.66 19.82 -11.08
C ASP A 1029 -4.34 20.20 -9.64
N TRP A 1030 -4.48 19.24 -8.73
CA TRP A 1030 -4.31 19.45 -7.29
C TRP A 1030 -2.88 19.90 -6.91
N TRP A 1031 -1.85 19.44 -7.64
CA TRP A 1031 -0.46 19.77 -7.34
C TRP A 1031 -0.17 21.25 -7.65
N VAL A 1032 -0.78 21.78 -8.72
CA VAL A 1032 -0.70 23.22 -9.04
C VAL A 1032 -1.39 24.03 -7.94
N ARG A 1033 -2.57 23.59 -7.48
CA ARG A 1033 -3.28 24.22 -6.35
C ARG A 1033 -2.42 24.28 -5.09
N LEU A 1034 -1.81 23.16 -4.70
CA LEU A 1034 -0.98 23.07 -3.51
C LEU A 1034 0.28 23.94 -3.61
N ASN A 1035 0.99 23.91 -4.75
CA ASN A 1035 2.17 24.76 -4.93
C ASN A 1035 1.75 26.23 -4.87
N SER A 1036 0.64 26.60 -5.51
CA SER A 1036 0.17 27.98 -5.44
C SER A 1036 -0.19 28.40 -4.01
N ALA A 1037 -0.86 27.53 -3.26
CA ALA A 1037 -1.17 27.75 -1.86
C ALA A 1037 0.08 27.91 -0.99
N ARG A 1038 1.12 27.10 -1.20
CA ARG A 1038 2.40 27.18 -0.48
C ARG A 1038 3.20 28.42 -0.84
N GLU A 1039 3.27 28.78 -2.11
CA GLU A 1039 3.95 30.01 -2.57
C GLU A 1039 3.24 31.26 -2.03
N LEU A 1040 1.90 31.30 -2.11
CA LEU A 1040 1.08 32.34 -1.49
C LEU A 1040 1.33 32.42 0.02
N SER A 1041 1.25 31.29 0.73
CA SER A 1041 1.52 31.22 2.17
C SER A 1041 2.94 31.69 2.51
N SER A 1042 3.94 31.41 1.66
CA SER A 1042 5.34 31.77 1.89
C SER A 1042 5.62 33.26 1.66
N HIS A 1043 5.02 33.85 0.62
CA HIS A 1043 5.36 35.19 0.14
C HIS A 1043 4.34 36.29 0.52
N ILE A 1044 3.09 35.93 0.80
CA ILE A 1044 2.00 36.88 1.08
C ILE A 1044 1.63 36.83 2.57
N PRO A 1045 1.40 37.99 3.23
CA PRO A 1045 0.99 38.02 4.63
C PRO A 1045 -0.34 37.27 4.88
N GLU A 1046 -0.40 36.49 5.96
CA GLU A 1046 -1.56 35.66 6.34
C GLU A 1046 -2.87 36.46 6.37
N GLN A 1047 -2.86 37.68 6.91
CA GLN A 1047 -4.05 38.54 6.97
C GLN A 1047 -4.64 38.81 5.57
N LYS A 1048 -3.79 39.01 4.57
CA LYS A 1048 -4.24 39.21 3.18
C LYS A 1048 -4.77 37.91 2.58
N LEU A 1049 -4.13 36.78 2.86
CA LEU A 1049 -4.60 35.47 2.38
C LEU A 1049 -5.97 35.10 2.97
N ARG A 1050 -6.17 35.30 4.27
CA ARG A 1050 -7.47 35.05 4.92
C ARG A 1050 -8.58 35.93 4.36
N ALA A 1051 -8.28 37.17 3.99
CA ALA A 1051 -9.24 38.06 3.34
C ALA A 1051 -9.62 37.62 1.91
N LEU A 1052 -8.79 36.81 1.24
CA LEU A 1052 -9.10 36.27 -0.09
C LEU A 1052 -10.10 35.11 -0.04
N ILE A 1053 -10.12 34.33 1.06
CA ILE A 1053 -10.90 33.09 1.17
C ILE A 1053 -12.37 33.28 0.81
N PRO A 1054 -13.12 34.27 1.36
CA PRO A 1054 -14.54 34.43 1.06
C PRO A 1054 -14.82 34.76 -0.41
N GLY A 1055 -13.84 35.31 -1.14
CA GLY A 1055 -13.96 35.70 -2.54
C GLY A 1055 -13.48 34.65 -3.54
N LEU A 1056 -13.02 33.47 -3.07
CA LEU A 1056 -12.52 32.43 -3.98
C LEU A 1056 -13.64 31.72 -4.72
N ASN A 1057 -14.84 31.56 -4.14
CA ASN A 1057 -15.97 30.86 -4.76
C ASN A 1057 -15.60 29.48 -5.37
N ASP A 1058 -14.64 28.79 -4.76
CA ASP A 1058 -14.18 27.43 -5.09
C ASP A 1058 -13.77 26.79 -3.75
N ARG A 1059 -14.45 25.68 -3.40
CA ARG A 1059 -14.26 24.98 -2.11
C ARG A 1059 -12.83 24.47 -1.96
N TYR A 1060 -12.31 23.80 -2.99
CA TYR A 1060 -10.98 23.20 -2.96
C TYR A 1060 -9.87 24.27 -2.89
N ALA A 1061 -10.06 25.41 -3.57
CA ALA A 1061 -9.17 26.56 -3.48
C ALA A 1061 -9.13 27.17 -2.08
N ALA A 1062 -10.29 27.24 -1.40
CA ALA A 1062 -10.39 27.73 -0.03
C ALA A 1062 -9.73 26.76 0.97
N GLU A 1063 -10.06 25.48 0.89
CA GLU A 1063 -9.53 24.44 1.78
C GLU A 1063 -8.01 24.30 1.64
N ILE A 1064 -7.47 24.26 0.41
CA ILE A 1064 -6.02 24.10 0.20
C ILE A 1064 -5.23 25.34 0.65
N LEU A 1065 -5.81 26.54 0.53
CA LEU A 1065 -5.19 27.76 1.03
C LEU A 1065 -5.19 27.79 2.56
N VAL A 1066 -6.28 27.37 3.21
CA VAL A 1066 -6.35 27.19 4.67
C VAL A 1066 -5.31 26.17 5.12
N PHE A 1067 -5.24 25.01 4.47
CA PHE A 1067 -4.25 23.98 4.74
C PHE A 1067 -2.82 24.54 4.67
N ALA A 1068 -2.45 25.27 3.61
CA ALA A 1068 -1.10 25.82 3.47
C ALA A 1068 -0.78 26.93 4.50
N ILE A 1069 -1.79 27.67 4.98
CA ILE A 1069 -1.64 28.64 6.07
C ILE A 1069 -1.37 27.89 7.39
N ASP A 1070 -2.12 26.83 7.66
CA ASP A 1070 -2.03 26.07 8.92
C ASP A 1070 -0.79 25.16 8.95
N GLU A 1071 -0.40 24.57 7.81
CA GLU A 1071 0.87 23.85 7.61
C GLU A 1071 2.07 24.73 7.98
N LYS A 1072 2.07 25.99 7.53
CA LYS A 1072 3.12 26.97 7.87
C LYS A 1072 3.15 27.28 9.37
N LYS A 1073 1.99 27.30 10.05
CA LYS A 1073 1.92 27.48 11.52
C LYS A 1073 2.49 26.28 12.26
N LEU A 1074 2.12 25.06 11.85
CA LEU A 1074 2.63 23.82 12.43
C LEU A 1074 4.16 23.72 12.28
N LEU A 1075 4.69 24.03 11.11
CA LEU A 1075 6.13 24.05 10.86
C LEU A 1075 6.87 25.12 11.69
N LYS A 1076 6.27 26.29 11.91
CA LYS A 1076 6.82 27.30 12.84
C LYS A 1076 6.78 26.83 14.30
N SER A 1077 5.71 26.16 14.73
CA SER A 1077 5.55 25.67 16.10
C SER A 1077 6.54 24.55 16.46
N ARG A 1078 6.91 23.71 15.48
CA ARG A 1078 7.97 22.69 15.63
C ARG A 1078 9.37 23.29 15.64
N GLY A 1079 9.56 24.50 15.11
CA GLY A 1079 10.85 25.19 15.06
C GLY A 1079 11.17 26.05 16.30
N THR A 1080 10.22 26.25 17.22
CA THR A 1080 10.41 27.05 18.45
C THR A 1080 10.62 26.20 19.71
N GLY A 1081 10.80 24.88 19.55
CA GLY A 1081 11.32 23.99 20.58
C GLY A 1081 12.80 23.67 20.34
N GLN A 1082 13.66 24.67 20.49
CA GLN A 1082 15.10 24.49 20.72
C GLN A 1082 15.54 25.32 21.91
#